data_AF-A0A5B8VZP5-F1
#
_entry.id   AF-A0A5B8VZP5-F1
#
_cell.length_a   1.000
_cell.length_b   1.000
_cell.length_c   1.000
_cell.angle_alpha   90.00
_cell.angle_beta   90.00
_cell.angle_gamma   90.00
#
_symmetry.space_group_name_H-M   'P 1'
#
loop_
_entity.id
_entity.type
_entity.pdbx_description
1 polymer ?
#
loop_
_entity_poly.entity_id
_entity_poly.type
_entity_poly.pdbx_seq_one_letter_code
_entity_poly.pdbx_strand_id
1 'polypeptide(L)'
;MKRLNPKYIRIAAFVLIPLFLILLIGGYIAYSKREALLQKAIVKATAKAKRDYNLDVKIGSAHFTGAATVSFSDVTIVPEQRDSLLRIKNFVVSVKLLPLIVGNIKLSDVLLQDGFINLTNIKGVKNFDFLFKKKRDTTSTTKADLAVLANNLVNEVLYKIPDNLTLSNFVVSFKDDSTKLKLLAKTAQIKDGNLTSTIDVDNGESTWHFVGKMHPSDKNIDVKLYADGKKIELPIIQEKLHLKINADTISTKLTKVEHSGGETRIYGSWGVSNLLINHPGLSPGDIIFPRASIDANLFVGSNYVSIDSSSTIHIKNLVARPYIKYTLNPTKIYELKMNTDWLNATDVFDSFPQGMFDALDGIKVAGKLKYSMHFYMDATKIDDLQFDSRLDKDGFRIIKYGKTDLGKLNSPFVYTPYEKGKPQAPHLIGPDNPEFTPLEQIAPNLRNAVMTAEDPSFYTNHGFVEEAFRKSLATDFKTKKFKRGASGISMQLVKNSFLNRDKNLARKIEEILIVWIIENNRIMTKNRMLEVYLNIIEWGRNIYGIDEASHFYFGKSPSELTLGESIYLASIVPYPKGGLYAFQPDGSLRPGLHGYFNLIGKLMAEKGLTARDTSAYGFYNVRLKESLREKIAPIDTAKADSLMKQGGNDDNETLPVIEEPVKKPNFFQRLFGKKDSVEQKKEQVEKQKEKTAKEKLKEQIEALKQDYKNRIDNIDTAGKTRKDIRQEKRRLKKEESDKEDELKAKANL
;
A
#
# COMPACT_ATOMS: atom_id res chain seq x y z
N MET A 1 -34.22 -59.18 -17.22
CA MET A 1 -33.62 -59.32 -15.86
C MET A 1 -33.26 -60.79 -15.63
N LYS A 2 -31.97 -61.13 -15.44
CA LYS A 2 -31.56 -62.49 -15.07
C LYS A 2 -32.10 -62.81 -13.67
N ARG A 3 -32.92 -63.87 -13.52
CA ARG A 3 -33.40 -64.32 -12.21
C ARG A 3 -32.19 -64.76 -11.38
N LEU A 4 -31.93 -64.07 -10.27
CA LEU A 4 -30.90 -64.46 -9.30
C LEU A 4 -31.19 -65.87 -8.79
N ASN A 5 -30.16 -66.73 -8.77
CA ASN A 5 -30.29 -68.10 -8.30
C ASN A 5 -30.69 -68.10 -6.81
N PRO A 6 -31.77 -68.81 -6.42
CA PRO A 6 -32.36 -68.77 -5.08
C PRO A 6 -31.38 -69.18 -3.97
N LYS A 7 -30.32 -69.93 -4.30
CA LYS A 7 -29.26 -70.31 -3.35
C LYS A 7 -28.41 -69.10 -2.92
N TYR A 8 -28.06 -68.19 -3.83
CA TYR A 8 -27.33 -66.96 -3.51
C TYR A 8 -28.21 -65.92 -2.81
N ILE A 9 -29.51 -65.88 -3.10
CA ILE A 9 -30.47 -65.03 -2.36
C ILE A 9 -30.56 -65.50 -0.91
N ARG A 10 -30.64 -66.82 -0.66
CA ARG A 10 -30.63 -67.36 0.71
C ARG A 10 -29.31 -67.07 1.43
N ILE A 11 -28.16 -67.26 0.79
CA ILE A 11 -26.85 -66.94 1.40
C ILE A 11 -26.73 -65.45 1.68
N ALA A 12 -27.11 -64.58 0.74
CA ALA A 12 -27.15 -63.14 0.94
C ALA A 12 -28.10 -62.77 2.08
N ALA A 13 -29.27 -63.40 2.19
CA ALA A 13 -30.19 -63.19 3.31
C ALA A 13 -29.58 -63.67 4.65
N PHE A 14 -28.94 -64.84 4.70
CA PHE A 14 -28.27 -65.35 5.91
C PHE A 14 -27.09 -64.49 6.36
N VAL A 15 -26.47 -63.71 5.48
CA VAL A 15 -25.37 -62.80 5.83
C VAL A 15 -25.89 -61.39 6.10
N LEU A 16 -26.78 -60.87 5.26
CA LEU A 16 -27.30 -59.51 5.35
C LEU A 16 -28.32 -59.34 6.47
N ILE A 17 -29.14 -60.35 6.80
CA ILE A 17 -30.13 -60.24 7.88
C ILE A 17 -29.45 -60.11 9.25
N PRO A 18 -28.47 -60.94 9.63
CA PRO A 18 -27.73 -60.75 10.88
C PRO A 18 -26.91 -59.47 10.89
N LEU A 19 -26.29 -59.10 9.76
CA LEU A 19 -25.56 -57.83 9.63
C LEU A 19 -26.48 -56.61 9.82
N PHE A 20 -27.68 -56.66 9.23
CA PHE A 20 -28.71 -55.65 9.38
C PHE A 20 -29.25 -55.60 10.82
N LEU A 21 -29.46 -56.76 11.46
CA LEU A 21 -29.83 -56.83 12.88
C LEU A 21 -28.73 -56.28 13.80
N ILE A 22 -27.45 -56.56 13.52
CA ILE A 22 -26.31 -55.98 14.26
C ILE A 22 -26.24 -54.46 14.04
N LEU A 23 -26.48 -53.97 12.83
CA LEU A 23 -26.58 -52.54 12.54
C LEU A 23 -27.78 -51.89 13.23
N LEU A 24 -28.92 -52.58 13.33
CA LEU A 24 -30.10 -52.11 14.05
C LEU A 24 -29.87 -52.09 15.56
N ILE A 25 -29.28 -53.15 16.14
CA ILE A 25 -28.95 -53.23 17.56
C ILE A 25 -27.88 -52.21 17.91
N GLY A 26 -26.80 -52.13 17.11
CA GLY A 26 -25.75 -51.13 17.27
C GLY A 26 -26.28 -49.70 17.09
N GLY A 27 -27.17 -49.49 16.12
CA GLY A 27 -27.89 -48.24 15.90
C GLY A 27 -28.79 -47.86 17.07
N TYR A 28 -29.53 -48.82 17.63
CA TYR A 28 -30.37 -48.64 18.82
C TYR A 28 -29.53 -48.31 20.07
N ILE A 29 -28.41 -48.99 20.28
CA ILE A 29 -27.47 -48.72 21.38
C ILE A 29 -26.85 -47.33 21.21
N ALA A 30 -26.44 -46.96 20.00
CA ALA A 30 -25.91 -45.63 19.69
C ALA A 30 -26.97 -44.54 19.92
N TYR A 31 -28.20 -44.78 19.48
CA TYR A 31 -29.34 -43.88 19.65
C TYR A 31 -29.73 -43.72 21.13
N SER A 32 -29.75 -44.79 21.91
CA SER A 32 -30.09 -44.73 23.34
C SER A 32 -29.00 -44.05 24.18
N LYS A 33 -27.72 -44.20 23.83
CA LYS A 33 -26.60 -43.58 24.56
C LYS A 33 -26.20 -42.18 24.10
N ARG A 34 -26.76 -41.68 22.99
CA ARG A 34 -26.36 -40.39 22.38
C ARG A 34 -26.46 -39.20 23.34
N GLU A 35 -27.47 -39.19 24.22
CA GLU A 35 -27.71 -38.08 25.13
C GLU A 35 -26.57 -37.94 26.15
N ALA A 36 -26.16 -39.07 26.74
CA ALA A 36 -25.03 -39.13 27.65
C ALA A 36 -23.71 -38.77 26.95
N LEU A 37 -23.55 -39.17 25.68
CA LEU A 37 -22.38 -38.82 24.87
C LEU A 37 -22.34 -37.31 24.55
N LEU A 38 -23.48 -36.71 24.23
CA LEU A 38 -23.60 -35.26 23.98
C LEU A 38 -23.21 -34.47 25.23
N GLN A 39 -23.75 -34.83 26.40
CA GLN A 39 -23.41 -34.16 27.65
C GLN A 39 -21.90 -34.27 27.97
N LYS A 40 -21.32 -35.46 27.78
CA LYS A 40 -19.87 -35.66 27.94
C LYS A 40 -19.05 -34.84 26.93
N ALA A 41 -19.51 -34.73 25.69
CA ALA A 41 -18.88 -33.93 24.65
C ALA A 41 -18.94 -32.43 24.97
N ILE A 42 -20.07 -31.94 25.49
CA ILE A 42 -20.25 -30.56 25.92
C ILE A 42 -19.27 -30.22 27.06
N VAL A 43 -19.22 -31.05 28.11
CA VAL A 43 -18.26 -30.84 29.23
C VAL A 43 -16.82 -30.81 28.72
N LYS A 44 -16.47 -31.70 27.79
CA LYS A 44 -15.13 -31.71 27.17
C LYS A 44 -14.87 -30.44 26.36
N ALA A 45 -15.87 -29.95 25.62
CA ALA A 45 -15.76 -28.76 24.79
C ALA A 45 -15.67 -27.48 25.62
N THR A 46 -16.46 -27.34 26.68
CA THR A 46 -16.42 -26.18 27.59
C THR A 46 -15.12 -26.14 28.37
N ALA A 47 -14.64 -27.28 28.89
CA ALA A 47 -13.34 -27.37 29.54
C ALA A 47 -12.19 -27.02 28.59
N LYS A 48 -12.27 -27.46 27.33
CA LYS A 48 -11.31 -27.08 26.29
C LYS A 48 -11.35 -25.58 25.98
N ALA A 49 -12.54 -24.99 25.85
CA ALA A 49 -12.70 -23.57 25.60
C ALA A 49 -12.11 -22.71 26.73
N LYS A 50 -12.32 -23.10 27.99
CA LYS A 50 -11.71 -22.45 29.15
C LYS A 50 -10.19 -22.58 29.13
N ARG A 51 -9.66 -23.80 28.93
CA ARG A 51 -8.22 -24.08 28.98
C ARG A 51 -7.43 -23.44 27.82
N ASP A 52 -7.94 -23.58 26.61
CA ASP A 52 -7.18 -23.21 25.40
C ASP A 52 -7.39 -21.73 25.03
N TYR A 53 -8.52 -21.13 25.41
CA TYR A 53 -8.94 -19.79 24.97
C TYR A 53 -9.40 -18.85 26.09
N ASN A 54 -9.44 -19.28 27.35
CA ASN A 54 -9.97 -18.52 28.50
C ASN A 54 -11.41 -18.04 28.28
N LEU A 55 -12.25 -18.92 27.72
CA LEU A 55 -13.66 -18.66 27.48
C LEU A 55 -14.53 -19.40 28.49
N ASP A 56 -15.38 -18.66 29.20
CA ASP A 56 -16.45 -19.20 30.02
C ASP A 56 -17.67 -19.45 29.14
N VAL A 57 -17.89 -20.72 28.81
CA VAL A 57 -19.03 -21.18 28.00
C VAL A 57 -20.09 -21.76 28.91
N LYS A 58 -21.29 -21.18 28.90
CA LYS A 58 -22.47 -21.69 29.61
C LYS A 58 -23.51 -22.13 28.59
N ILE A 59 -24.14 -23.27 28.83
CA ILE A 59 -25.22 -23.83 28.01
C ILE A 59 -26.31 -24.21 29.01
N GLY A 60 -27.51 -23.66 28.84
CA GLY A 60 -28.64 -23.94 29.75
C GLY A 60 -29.14 -25.36 29.59
N SER A 61 -29.50 -25.75 28.37
CA SER A 61 -29.86 -27.13 28.03
C SER A 61 -29.31 -27.52 26.66
N ALA A 62 -29.10 -28.82 26.45
CA ALA A 62 -28.71 -29.38 25.17
C ALA A 62 -29.30 -30.78 25.02
N HIS A 63 -30.03 -31.03 23.94
CA HIS A 63 -30.67 -32.32 23.73
C HIS A 63 -30.85 -32.67 22.25
N PHE A 64 -30.95 -33.96 21.94
CA PHE A 64 -31.30 -34.40 20.59
C PHE A 64 -32.80 -34.26 20.32
N THR A 65 -33.16 -33.57 19.24
CA THR A 65 -34.55 -33.46 18.76
C THR A 65 -34.85 -34.38 17.57
N GLY A 66 -33.84 -35.11 17.09
CA GLY A 66 -33.95 -36.07 15.98
C GLY A 66 -32.76 -37.02 15.95
N ALA A 67 -32.54 -37.76 14.85
CA ALA A 67 -31.41 -38.69 14.74
C ALA A 67 -30.04 -37.99 14.72
N ALA A 68 -29.98 -36.79 14.16
CA ALA A 68 -28.74 -36.04 13.91
C ALA A 68 -28.87 -34.54 14.25
N THR A 69 -29.91 -34.15 14.97
CA THR A 69 -30.23 -32.76 15.28
C THR A 69 -30.11 -32.54 16.77
N VAL A 70 -29.35 -31.52 17.15
CA VAL A 70 -29.14 -31.10 18.54
C VAL A 70 -29.70 -29.70 18.72
N SER A 71 -30.53 -29.53 19.74
CA SER A 71 -31.06 -28.25 20.18
C SER A 71 -30.34 -27.80 21.45
N PHE A 72 -29.89 -26.55 21.47
CA PHE A 72 -29.25 -25.88 22.58
C PHE A 72 -30.09 -24.68 23.03
N SER A 73 -30.21 -24.50 24.33
CA SER A 73 -30.86 -23.33 24.94
C SER A 73 -29.89 -22.51 25.78
N ASP A 74 -30.02 -21.19 25.72
CA ASP A 74 -29.27 -20.20 26.51
C ASP A 74 -27.75 -20.37 26.46
N VAL A 75 -27.21 -20.48 25.24
CA VAL A 75 -25.77 -20.54 25.01
C VAL A 75 -25.17 -19.16 25.25
N THR A 76 -24.20 -19.06 26.17
CA THR A 76 -23.47 -17.82 26.47
C THR A 76 -21.97 -18.07 26.43
N ILE A 77 -21.22 -17.18 25.79
CA ILE A 77 -19.76 -17.20 25.77
C ILE A 77 -19.25 -15.86 26.30
N VAL A 78 -18.51 -15.93 27.40
CA VAL A 78 -17.90 -14.76 28.05
C VAL A 78 -16.40 -14.99 28.14
N PRO A 79 -15.56 -14.17 27.52
CA PRO A 79 -14.13 -14.19 27.76
C PRO A 79 -13.82 -13.73 29.18
N GLU A 80 -12.84 -14.37 29.81
CA GLU A 80 -12.49 -14.08 31.20
C GLU A 80 -12.11 -12.62 31.43
N GLN A 81 -12.71 -11.97 32.43
CA GLN A 81 -12.53 -10.54 32.75
C GLN A 81 -12.83 -9.58 31.58
N ARG A 82 -13.77 -9.95 30.70
CA ARG A 82 -14.21 -9.14 29.57
C ARG A 82 -15.74 -9.12 29.47
N ASP A 83 -16.24 -8.19 28.67
CA ASP A 83 -17.66 -8.14 28.32
C ASP A 83 -18.12 -9.42 27.60
N SER A 84 -19.38 -9.80 27.82
CA SER A 84 -20.02 -10.92 27.14
C SER A 84 -19.85 -10.82 25.62
N LEU A 85 -19.43 -11.90 24.98
CA LEU A 85 -19.14 -11.96 23.56
C LEU A 85 -20.34 -12.47 22.77
N LEU A 86 -20.97 -13.56 23.22
CA LEU A 86 -22.05 -14.24 22.51
C LEU A 86 -23.14 -14.64 23.51
N ARG A 87 -24.39 -14.42 23.13
CA ARG A 87 -25.57 -15.01 23.75
C ARG A 87 -26.52 -15.49 22.66
N ILE A 88 -27.03 -16.71 22.75
CA ILE A 88 -28.05 -17.23 21.85
C ILE A 88 -29.10 -17.94 22.70
N LYS A 89 -30.38 -17.57 22.56
CA LYS A 89 -31.45 -18.25 23.30
C LYS A 89 -31.73 -19.63 22.73
N ASN A 90 -31.98 -19.73 21.42
CA ASN A 90 -32.27 -21.00 20.76
C ASN A 90 -31.27 -21.23 19.63
N PHE A 91 -30.53 -22.32 19.71
CA PHE A 91 -29.59 -22.74 18.68
C PHE A 91 -29.84 -24.22 18.35
N VAL A 92 -30.32 -24.50 17.14
CA VAL A 92 -30.53 -25.86 16.66
C VAL A 92 -29.56 -26.11 15.51
N VAL A 93 -28.89 -27.25 15.56
CA VAL A 93 -27.92 -27.65 14.56
C VAL A 93 -28.14 -29.11 14.16
N SER A 94 -28.26 -29.33 12.86
CA SER A 94 -28.35 -30.65 12.24
C SER A 94 -27.05 -30.98 11.51
N VAL A 95 -26.62 -32.23 11.60
CA VAL A 95 -25.42 -32.74 10.92
C VAL A 95 -25.77 -33.84 9.91
N LYS A 96 -25.05 -33.89 8.78
CA LYS A 96 -25.26 -34.91 7.74
C LYS A 96 -24.78 -36.29 8.22
N LEU A 97 -25.67 -37.28 8.19
CA LEU A 97 -25.43 -38.64 8.69
C LEU A 97 -24.33 -39.41 7.91
N LEU A 98 -24.30 -39.33 6.59
CA LEU A 98 -23.32 -40.08 5.78
C LEU A 98 -21.86 -39.63 6.03
N PRO A 99 -21.52 -38.32 6.02
CA PRO A 99 -20.18 -37.86 6.39
C PRO A 99 -19.76 -38.24 7.82
N LEU A 100 -20.70 -38.27 8.78
CA LEU A 100 -20.42 -38.64 10.17
C LEU A 100 -19.92 -40.08 10.31
N ILE A 101 -20.43 -41.02 9.49
CA ILE A 101 -20.00 -42.42 9.50
C ILE A 101 -18.52 -42.55 9.09
N VAL A 102 -18.04 -41.65 8.22
CA VAL A 102 -16.65 -41.60 7.76
C VAL A 102 -15.78 -40.68 8.64
N GLY A 103 -16.34 -40.08 9.69
CA GLY A 103 -15.64 -39.21 10.64
C GLY A 103 -15.61 -37.71 10.31
N ASN A 104 -16.33 -37.27 9.26
CA ASN A 104 -16.40 -35.86 8.85
C ASN A 104 -17.70 -35.21 9.33
N ILE A 105 -17.62 -34.15 10.13
CA ILE A 105 -18.81 -33.41 10.61
C ILE A 105 -19.16 -32.34 9.57
N LYS A 106 -20.35 -32.44 8.95
CA LYS A 106 -20.88 -31.44 8.02
C LYS A 106 -22.26 -30.99 8.49
N LEU A 107 -22.46 -29.68 8.63
CA LEU A 107 -23.75 -29.10 9.00
C LEU A 107 -24.74 -29.23 7.84
N SER A 108 -25.99 -29.57 8.12
CA SER A 108 -27.08 -29.54 7.14
C SER A 108 -27.94 -28.29 7.34
N ASP A 109 -28.44 -28.11 8.57
CA ASP A 109 -29.40 -27.08 8.92
C ASP A 109 -28.93 -26.40 10.21
N VAL A 110 -28.98 -25.07 10.22
CA VAL A 110 -28.77 -24.28 11.43
C VAL A 110 -29.93 -23.33 11.62
N LEU A 111 -30.51 -23.36 12.82
CA LEU A 111 -31.51 -22.40 13.26
C LEU A 111 -30.99 -21.64 14.48
N LEU A 112 -31.02 -20.32 14.39
CA LEU A 112 -30.55 -19.38 15.41
C LEU A 112 -31.66 -18.37 15.70
N GLN A 113 -32.13 -18.31 16.93
CA GLN A 113 -33.14 -17.33 17.34
C GLN A 113 -32.68 -16.54 18.56
N ASP A 114 -32.96 -15.24 18.53
CA ASP A 114 -32.64 -14.29 19.60
C ASP A 114 -31.15 -14.39 19.99
N GLY A 115 -30.30 -14.09 19.01
CA GLY A 115 -28.85 -14.11 19.15
C GLY A 115 -28.27 -12.71 19.31
N PHE A 116 -27.16 -12.62 20.02
CA PHE A 116 -26.43 -11.38 20.27
C PHE A 116 -24.93 -11.67 20.26
N ILE A 117 -24.20 -11.00 19.37
CA ILE A 117 -22.74 -10.92 19.38
C ILE A 117 -22.34 -9.49 19.74
N ASN A 118 -21.40 -9.34 20.67
CA ASN A 118 -20.85 -8.05 21.05
C ASN A 118 -19.33 -8.07 20.97
N LEU A 119 -18.81 -7.22 20.09
CA LEU A 119 -17.38 -7.05 19.86
C LEU A 119 -16.96 -5.69 20.43
N THR A 120 -16.15 -5.71 21.48
CA THR A 120 -15.67 -4.47 22.12
C THR A 120 -14.16 -4.33 21.95
N ASN A 121 -13.71 -3.11 21.69
CA ASN A 121 -12.32 -2.68 21.73
C ASN A 121 -12.26 -1.36 22.49
N ILE A 122 -12.14 -1.40 23.81
CA ILE A 122 -12.18 -0.19 24.64
C ILE A 122 -10.81 0.00 25.27
N LYS A 123 -10.18 1.16 25.06
CA LYS A 123 -8.84 1.50 25.53
C LYS A 123 -7.79 0.42 25.18
N GLY A 124 -7.93 -0.15 23.98
CA GLY A 124 -7.06 -1.22 23.47
C GLY A 124 -7.31 -2.62 24.04
N VAL A 125 -8.33 -2.81 24.89
CA VAL A 125 -8.73 -4.11 25.43
C VAL A 125 -9.86 -4.69 24.56
N LYS A 126 -9.61 -5.84 23.92
CA LYS A 126 -10.62 -6.50 23.07
C LYS A 126 -11.18 -7.75 23.72
N ASN A 127 -12.50 -7.92 23.65
CA ASN A 127 -13.15 -9.15 24.11
C ASN A 127 -13.06 -10.31 23.09
N PHE A 128 -12.49 -10.08 21.91
CA PHE A 128 -12.35 -11.07 20.84
C PHE A 128 -10.89 -11.40 20.46
N ASP A 129 -9.91 -10.98 21.28
CA ASP A 129 -8.47 -11.22 21.02
C ASP A 129 -8.10 -12.70 20.91
N PHE A 130 -8.85 -13.58 21.57
CA PHE A 130 -8.60 -15.03 21.54
C PHE A 130 -8.73 -15.62 20.12
N LEU A 131 -9.52 -15.00 19.23
CA LEU A 131 -9.67 -15.41 17.83
C LEU A 131 -8.35 -15.28 17.05
N PHE A 132 -7.44 -14.43 17.51
CA PHE A 132 -6.16 -14.14 16.85
C PHE A 132 -4.95 -14.75 17.56
N LYS A 133 -5.14 -15.44 18.69
CA LYS A 133 -4.07 -16.18 19.35
C LYS A 133 -3.65 -17.37 18.50
N LYS A 134 -2.42 -17.35 17.97
CA LYS A 134 -1.84 -18.52 17.27
C LYS A 134 -1.82 -19.72 18.21
N LYS A 135 -2.38 -20.84 17.76
CA LYS A 135 -2.22 -22.15 18.38
C LYS A 135 -0.71 -22.45 18.49
N ARG A 136 -0.22 -22.82 19.68
CA ARG A 136 1.16 -23.33 19.87
C ARG A 136 1.26 -24.72 19.25
N ASP A 137 1.22 -24.83 17.92
CA ASP A 137 1.63 -26.05 17.24
C ASP A 137 3.14 -25.94 16.97
N THR A 138 3.93 -26.49 17.90
CA THR A 138 5.35 -26.80 17.74
C THR A 138 5.48 -28.00 16.80
N THR A 139 5.48 -27.78 15.47
CA THR A 139 6.13 -28.60 14.42
C THR A 139 5.61 -28.23 13.03
N SER A 140 6.09 -27.12 12.47
CA SER A 140 6.18 -26.94 11.02
C SER A 140 7.04 -25.70 10.74
N THR A 141 8.32 -25.95 10.49
CA THR A 141 9.28 -24.99 9.92
C THR A 141 9.22 -24.97 8.39
N THR A 142 8.19 -25.55 7.78
CA THR A 142 7.97 -25.48 6.34
C THR A 142 7.45 -24.08 6.00
N LYS A 143 8.11 -23.38 5.06
CA LYS A 143 7.62 -22.11 4.50
C LYS A 143 6.14 -22.30 4.13
N ALA A 144 5.27 -21.45 4.69
CA ALA A 144 3.83 -21.61 4.51
C ALA A 144 3.47 -21.47 3.03
N ASP A 145 2.98 -22.56 2.44
CA ASP A 145 2.51 -22.61 1.06
C ASP A 145 1.23 -21.78 0.93
N LEU A 146 1.29 -20.67 0.19
CA LEU A 146 0.17 -19.75 0.04
C LEU A 146 -1.01 -20.40 -0.68
N ALA A 147 -0.79 -21.34 -1.60
CA ALA A 147 -1.85 -22.03 -2.31
C ALA A 147 -2.68 -22.87 -1.34
N VAL A 148 -2.00 -23.65 -0.49
CA VAL A 148 -2.64 -24.45 0.56
C VAL A 148 -3.39 -23.56 1.54
N LEU A 149 -2.79 -22.44 1.96
CA LEU A 149 -3.44 -21.47 2.84
C LEU A 149 -4.70 -20.87 2.21
N ALA A 150 -4.66 -20.47 0.94
CA ALA A 150 -5.82 -19.91 0.25
C ALA A 150 -6.95 -20.94 0.09
N ASN A 151 -6.62 -22.17 -0.31
CA ASN A 151 -7.61 -23.25 -0.41
C ASN A 151 -8.23 -23.53 0.96
N ASN A 152 -7.42 -23.64 2.01
CA ASN A 152 -7.89 -23.86 3.36
C ASN A 152 -8.77 -22.70 3.85
N LEU A 153 -8.39 -21.44 3.60
CA LEU A 153 -9.19 -20.28 3.98
C LEU A 153 -10.57 -20.29 3.32
N VAL A 154 -10.61 -20.51 2.00
CA VAL A 154 -11.88 -20.56 1.25
C VAL A 154 -12.74 -21.71 1.76
N ASN A 155 -12.15 -22.89 1.94
CA ASN A 155 -12.84 -24.04 2.49
C ASN A 155 -13.34 -23.77 3.92
N GLU A 156 -12.50 -23.25 4.81
CA GLU A 156 -12.86 -22.97 6.19
C GLU A 156 -13.96 -21.93 6.33
N VAL A 157 -14.01 -20.91 5.46
CA VAL A 157 -15.06 -19.89 5.50
C VAL A 157 -16.35 -20.46 4.91
N LEU A 158 -16.30 -21.07 3.73
CA LEU A 158 -17.50 -21.53 3.01
C LEU A 158 -18.13 -22.78 3.63
N TYR A 159 -17.34 -23.76 4.08
CA TYR A 159 -17.88 -24.97 4.71
C TYR A 159 -18.55 -24.71 6.07
N LYS A 160 -18.22 -23.60 6.73
CA LYS A 160 -18.86 -23.23 8.01
C LYS A 160 -20.23 -22.60 7.82
N ILE A 161 -20.57 -22.15 6.61
CA ILE A 161 -21.90 -21.65 6.29
C ILE A 161 -22.75 -22.87 5.90
N PRO A 162 -23.85 -23.15 6.62
CA PRO A 162 -24.68 -24.32 6.35
C PRO A 162 -25.47 -24.14 5.04
N ASP A 163 -25.84 -25.25 4.40
CA ASP A 163 -26.64 -25.23 3.17
C ASP A 163 -28.06 -24.66 3.42
N ASN A 164 -28.59 -24.90 4.62
CA ASN A 164 -29.81 -24.25 5.11
C ASN A 164 -29.51 -23.47 6.40
N LEU A 165 -29.87 -22.20 6.41
CA LEU A 165 -29.72 -21.30 7.56
C LEU A 165 -31.06 -20.64 7.83
N THR A 166 -31.48 -20.57 9.08
CA THR A 166 -32.57 -19.70 9.51
C THR A 166 -32.12 -18.93 10.74
N LEU A 167 -32.03 -17.62 10.60
CA LEU A 167 -31.61 -16.72 11.66
C LEU A 167 -32.67 -15.65 11.83
N SER A 168 -33.09 -15.43 13.08
CA SER A 168 -34.11 -14.43 13.42
C SER A 168 -33.70 -13.65 14.66
N ASN A 169 -33.87 -12.33 14.63
CA ASN A 169 -33.51 -11.41 15.70
C ASN A 169 -32.06 -11.60 16.17
N PHE A 170 -31.11 -11.50 15.24
CA PHE A 170 -29.69 -11.62 15.56
C PHE A 170 -29.02 -10.26 15.53
N VAL A 171 -28.49 -9.84 16.68
CA VAL A 171 -27.84 -8.55 16.83
C VAL A 171 -26.32 -8.73 16.83
N VAL A 172 -25.62 -7.98 15.99
CA VAL A 172 -24.17 -7.81 16.03
C VAL A 172 -23.88 -6.38 16.45
N SER A 173 -23.22 -6.22 17.59
CA SER A 173 -22.78 -4.94 18.12
C SER A 173 -21.26 -4.85 18.02
N PHE A 174 -20.74 -3.77 17.46
CA PHE A 174 -19.34 -3.40 17.51
C PHE A 174 -19.19 -2.06 18.22
N LYS A 175 -18.29 -2.00 19.20
CA LYS A 175 -18.02 -0.79 19.98
C LYS A 175 -16.52 -0.59 20.18
N ASP A 176 -16.05 0.61 19.84
CA ASP A 176 -14.70 1.08 20.10
C ASP A 176 -14.74 2.37 20.95
N ASP A 177 -13.59 2.96 21.24
CA ASP A 177 -13.45 4.22 21.98
C ASP A 177 -14.17 5.40 21.30
N SER A 178 -14.18 5.44 19.97
CA SER A 178 -14.77 6.53 19.16
C SER A 178 -16.12 6.19 18.52
N THR A 179 -16.40 4.91 18.29
CA THR A 179 -17.42 4.48 17.32
C THR A 179 -18.29 3.36 17.86
N LYS A 180 -19.57 3.36 17.51
CA LYS A 180 -20.52 2.25 17.76
C LYS A 180 -21.22 1.91 16.46
N LEU A 181 -21.36 0.62 16.19
CA LEU A 181 -22.16 0.08 15.08
C LEU A 181 -23.02 -1.05 15.62
N LYS A 182 -24.31 -1.02 15.30
CA LYS A 182 -25.25 -2.08 15.66
C LYS A 182 -25.99 -2.54 14.42
N LEU A 183 -25.83 -3.82 14.10
CA LEU A 183 -26.52 -4.49 13.01
C LEU A 183 -27.55 -5.46 13.61
N LEU A 184 -28.81 -5.33 13.22
CA LEU A 184 -29.88 -6.26 13.59
C LEU A 184 -30.33 -7.00 12.34
N ALA A 185 -29.92 -8.25 12.20
CA ALA A 185 -30.53 -9.15 11.22
C ALA A 185 -31.90 -9.58 11.75
N LYS A 186 -32.96 -8.94 11.24
CA LYS A 186 -34.37 -9.28 11.54
C LYS A 186 -34.63 -10.72 11.11
N THR A 187 -34.25 -11.02 9.88
CA THR A 187 -34.30 -12.35 9.27
C THR A 187 -33.06 -12.56 8.39
N ALA A 188 -32.52 -13.77 8.41
CA ALA A 188 -31.58 -14.25 7.41
C ALA A 188 -31.88 -15.72 7.14
N GLN A 189 -32.23 -16.05 5.91
CA GLN A 189 -32.60 -17.40 5.53
C GLN A 189 -31.81 -17.82 4.30
N ILE A 190 -31.26 -19.03 4.35
CA ILE A 190 -30.82 -19.78 3.17
C ILE A 190 -31.73 -21.00 3.12
N LYS A 191 -32.53 -21.10 2.06
CA LYS A 191 -33.44 -22.24 1.85
C LYS A 191 -33.41 -22.64 0.39
N ASP A 192 -33.12 -23.92 0.13
CA ASP A 192 -33.00 -24.47 -1.22
C ASP A 192 -32.03 -23.65 -2.10
N GLY A 193 -30.95 -23.16 -1.47
CA GLY A 193 -29.95 -22.32 -2.09
C GLY A 193 -30.35 -20.85 -2.32
N ASN A 194 -31.57 -20.43 -1.96
CA ASN A 194 -31.97 -19.02 -2.03
C ASN A 194 -31.65 -18.31 -0.71
N LEU A 195 -30.84 -17.26 -0.79
CA LEU A 195 -30.51 -16.37 0.32
C LEU A 195 -31.46 -15.17 0.32
N THR A 196 -32.07 -14.91 1.47
CA THR A 196 -32.81 -13.67 1.75
C THR A 196 -32.49 -13.21 3.16
N SER A 197 -32.04 -11.97 3.34
CA SER A 197 -31.82 -11.39 4.66
C SER A 197 -32.11 -9.90 4.67
N THR A 198 -32.68 -9.43 5.77
CA THR A 198 -32.91 -8.02 6.06
C THR A 198 -32.16 -7.65 7.33
N ILE A 199 -31.26 -6.67 7.21
CA ILE A 199 -30.39 -6.19 8.28
C ILE A 199 -30.67 -4.71 8.51
N ASP A 200 -31.16 -4.36 9.69
CA ASP A 200 -31.24 -2.96 10.11
C ASP A 200 -29.89 -2.51 10.66
N VAL A 201 -29.44 -1.34 10.23
CA VAL A 201 -28.17 -0.72 10.63
C VAL A 201 -28.46 0.47 11.53
N ASP A 202 -27.75 0.54 12.65
CA ASP A 202 -27.80 1.62 13.65
C ASP A 202 -29.22 2.02 14.08
N ASN A 203 -30.00 1.02 14.50
CA ASN A 203 -31.39 1.17 14.96
C ASN A 203 -32.34 1.77 13.89
N GLY A 204 -32.12 1.45 12.61
CA GLY A 204 -33.03 1.81 11.52
C GLY A 204 -32.61 3.04 10.72
N GLU A 205 -31.38 3.51 10.89
CA GLU A 205 -30.80 4.54 10.02
C GLU A 205 -30.73 4.07 8.57
N SER A 206 -30.46 2.78 8.33
CA SER A 206 -30.51 2.16 7.01
C SER A 206 -30.96 0.71 7.14
N THR A 207 -31.70 0.20 6.16
CA THR A 207 -32.10 -1.21 6.09
C THR A 207 -31.47 -1.82 4.85
N TRP A 208 -30.64 -2.83 5.07
CA TRP A 208 -29.92 -3.55 4.03
C TRP A 208 -30.60 -4.87 3.72
N HIS A 209 -30.58 -5.23 2.45
CA HIS A 209 -31.09 -6.49 1.95
C HIS A 209 -29.98 -7.27 1.28
N PHE A 210 -29.79 -8.52 1.71
CA PHE A 210 -28.97 -9.50 1.02
C PHE A 210 -29.88 -10.50 0.33
N VAL A 211 -29.79 -10.57 -0.99
CA VAL A 211 -30.62 -11.48 -1.79
C VAL A 211 -29.77 -12.19 -2.83
N GLY A 212 -30.13 -13.42 -3.17
CA GLY A 212 -29.51 -14.13 -4.27
C GLY A 212 -29.46 -15.64 -4.08
N LYS A 213 -28.50 -16.29 -4.73
CA LYS A 213 -28.27 -17.74 -4.65
C LYS A 213 -26.99 -18.01 -3.87
N MET A 214 -27.05 -18.92 -2.92
CA MET A 214 -25.93 -19.30 -2.07
C MET A 214 -25.93 -20.82 -1.87
N HIS A 215 -24.95 -21.48 -2.46
CA HIS A 215 -24.67 -22.90 -2.27
C HIS A 215 -23.24 -23.02 -1.70
N PRO A 216 -23.05 -22.83 -0.37
CA PRO A 216 -21.73 -22.77 0.24
C PRO A 216 -20.93 -24.07 0.03
N SER A 217 -21.61 -25.23 0.12
CA SER A 217 -21.01 -26.54 -0.12
C SER A 217 -20.42 -26.71 -1.52
N ASP A 218 -21.06 -26.12 -2.53
CA ASP A 218 -20.64 -26.21 -3.94
C ASP A 218 -19.74 -25.03 -4.34
N LYS A 219 -19.44 -24.14 -3.38
CA LYS A 219 -18.66 -22.91 -3.57
C LYS A 219 -19.24 -22.02 -4.69
N ASN A 220 -20.56 -22.04 -4.83
CA ASN A 220 -21.29 -21.24 -5.80
C ASN A 220 -22.13 -20.20 -5.07
N ILE A 221 -21.78 -18.93 -5.27
CA ILE A 221 -22.40 -17.79 -4.60
C ILE A 221 -22.72 -16.76 -5.66
N ASP A 222 -23.92 -16.20 -5.63
CA ASP A 222 -24.36 -15.09 -6.47
C ASP A 222 -25.31 -14.24 -5.63
N VAL A 223 -24.76 -13.22 -4.97
CA VAL A 223 -25.47 -12.44 -3.94
C VAL A 223 -25.35 -10.95 -4.25
N LYS A 224 -26.45 -10.25 -4.02
CA LYS A 224 -26.57 -8.80 -4.13
C LYS A 224 -26.93 -8.20 -2.78
N LEU A 225 -26.24 -7.12 -2.43
CA LEU A 225 -26.51 -6.25 -1.31
C LEU A 225 -27.05 -4.92 -1.84
N TYR A 226 -28.12 -4.40 -1.24
CA TYR A 226 -28.68 -3.08 -1.49
C TYR A 226 -29.36 -2.52 -0.24
N ALA A 227 -29.70 -1.23 -0.22
CA ALA A 227 -30.38 -0.58 0.91
C ALA A 227 -31.69 0.11 0.49
N ASP A 228 -32.66 0.20 1.41
CA ASP A 228 -33.97 0.81 1.14
C ASP A 228 -33.90 2.34 1.11
N GLY A 229 -34.13 2.95 -0.06
CA GLY A 229 -34.23 4.41 -0.23
C GLY A 229 -32.99 5.20 0.20
N LYS A 230 -31.89 4.51 0.54
CA LYS A 230 -30.62 5.04 1.05
C LYS A 230 -29.47 4.26 0.43
N LYS A 231 -28.25 4.76 0.59
CA LYS A 231 -27.03 4.08 0.16
C LYS A 231 -26.57 3.08 1.22
N ILE A 232 -25.84 2.06 0.78
CA ILE A 232 -25.02 1.22 1.65
C ILE A 232 -23.87 2.10 2.12
N GLU A 233 -23.77 2.35 3.43
CA GLU A 233 -22.74 3.21 4.03
C GLU A 233 -22.11 2.48 5.21
N LEU A 234 -20.79 2.63 5.38
CA LEU A 234 -20.06 2.03 6.49
C LEU A 234 -19.39 3.14 7.31
N PRO A 235 -20.10 3.75 8.28
CA PRO A 235 -19.59 4.89 9.06
C PRO A 235 -18.23 4.64 9.72
N ILE A 236 -17.98 3.41 10.18
CA ILE A 236 -16.70 3.00 10.78
C ILE A 236 -15.50 3.27 9.84
N ILE A 237 -15.67 3.03 8.53
CA ILE A 237 -14.58 3.23 7.56
C ILE A 237 -14.25 4.72 7.46
N GLN A 238 -15.28 5.58 7.42
CA GLN A 238 -15.10 7.02 7.37
C GLN A 238 -14.43 7.55 8.65
N GLU A 239 -14.88 7.13 9.83
CA GLU A 239 -14.32 7.63 11.10
C GLU A 239 -12.87 7.18 11.32
N LYS A 240 -12.54 5.92 10.99
CA LYS A 240 -11.20 5.36 11.26
C LYS A 240 -10.19 5.60 10.15
N LEU A 241 -10.63 5.62 8.90
CA LEU A 241 -9.75 5.71 7.73
C LEU A 241 -9.93 7.02 6.97
N HIS A 242 -10.80 7.92 7.41
CA HIS A 242 -11.13 9.17 6.71
C HIS A 242 -11.52 8.93 5.24
N LEU A 243 -12.18 7.80 5.00
CA LEU A 243 -12.54 7.29 3.68
C LEU A 243 -14.05 7.06 3.65
N LYS A 244 -14.78 7.94 2.99
CA LYS A 244 -16.22 7.79 2.77
C LYS A 244 -16.44 6.90 1.57
N ILE A 245 -17.15 5.78 1.77
CA ILE A 245 -17.51 4.81 0.73
C ILE A 245 -18.98 4.50 0.84
N ASN A 246 -19.72 4.80 -0.23
CA ASN A 246 -21.15 4.58 -0.30
C ASN A 246 -21.49 3.93 -1.64
N ALA A 247 -22.49 3.04 -1.70
CA ALA A 247 -22.94 2.44 -2.97
C ALA A 247 -24.43 2.14 -2.93
N ASP A 248 -25.09 2.11 -4.09
CA ASP A 248 -26.50 1.73 -4.14
C ASP A 248 -26.65 0.21 -4.08
N THR A 249 -25.81 -0.50 -4.84
CA THR A 249 -25.81 -1.96 -4.86
C THR A 249 -24.40 -2.49 -4.98
N ILE A 250 -24.12 -3.59 -4.27
CA ILE A 250 -22.89 -4.36 -4.36
C ILE A 250 -23.28 -5.79 -4.72
N SER A 251 -22.63 -6.38 -5.71
CA SER A 251 -22.87 -7.74 -6.17
C SER A 251 -21.58 -8.54 -6.10
N THR A 252 -21.69 -9.79 -5.65
CA THR A 252 -20.59 -10.73 -5.56
C THR A 252 -21.02 -12.06 -6.14
N LYS A 253 -20.20 -12.60 -7.03
CA LYS A 253 -20.38 -13.92 -7.60
C LYS A 253 -19.10 -14.72 -7.45
N LEU A 254 -19.19 -15.86 -6.80
CA LEU A 254 -18.13 -16.86 -6.77
C LEU A 254 -18.60 -18.02 -7.64
N THR A 255 -17.90 -18.26 -8.74
CA THR A 255 -18.32 -19.27 -9.71
C THR A 255 -17.62 -20.61 -9.47
N LYS A 256 -16.32 -20.55 -9.14
CA LYS A 256 -15.50 -21.76 -9.03
C LYS A 256 -14.27 -21.53 -8.15
N VAL A 257 -13.88 -22.58 -7.43
CA VAL A 257 -12.61 -22.64 -6.70
C VAL A 257 -11.97 -24.00 -6.92
N GLU A 258 -10.79 -24.01 -7.50
CA GLU A 258 -10.04 -25.22 -7.81
C GLU A 258 -8.70 -25.23 -7.09
N HIS A 259 -8.25 -26.41 -6.68
CA HIS A 259 -6.90 -26.61 -6.18
C HIS A 259 -6.28 -27.77 -6.94
N SER A 260 -5.25 -27.49 -7.74
CA SER A 260 -4.56 -28.49 -8.57
C SER A 260 -3.13 -28.05 -8.85
N GLY A 261 -2.19 -29.00 -8.91
CA GLY A 261 -0.80 -28.72 -9.27
C GLY A 261 -0.07 -27.74 -8.34
N GLY A 262 -0.45 -27.66 -7.06
CA GLY A 262 0.16 -26.72 -6.11
C GLY A 262 -0.32 -25.27 -6.27
N GLU A 263 -1.41 -25.04 -7.00
CA GLU A 263 -2.02 -23.72 -7.19
C GLU A 263 -3.51 -23.77 -6.82
N THR A 264 -3.99 -22.70 -6.18
CA THR A 264 -5.41 -22.47 -5.91
C THR A 264 -5.94 -21.39 -6.84
N ARG A 265 -6.95 -21.72 -7.64
CA ARG A 265 -7.59 -20.81 -8.60
C ARG A 265 -9.00 -20.46 -8.14
N ILE A 266 -9.28 -19.17 -8.05
CA ILE A 266 -10.55 -18.62 -7.56
C ILE A 266 -11.13 -17.75 -8.66
N TYR A 267 -12.33 -18.08 -9.12
CA TYR A 267 -13.01 -17.41 -10.22
C TYR A 267 -14.24 -16.70 -9.67
N GLY A 268 -14.28 -15.38 -9.80
CA GLY A 268 -15.39 -14.57 -9.29
C GLY A 268 -15.59 -13.28 -10.06
N SER A 269 -16.77 -12.70 -9.89
CA SER A 269 -17.09 -11.38 -10.41
C SER A 269 -17.67 -10.51 -9.30
N TRP A 270 -17.27 -9.25 -9.27
CA TRP A 270 -17.77 -8.25 -8.33
C TRP A 270 -18.26 -7.05 -9.09
N GLY A 271 -19.43 -6.54 -8.72
CA GLY A 271 -20.03 -5.39 -9.38
C GLY A 271 -20.57 -4.40 -8.36
N VAL A 272 -20.52 -3.12 -8.71
CA VAL A 272 -21.01 -2.04 -7.86
C VAL A 272 -21.70 -0.97 -8.71
N SER A 273 -22.79 -0.41 -8.18
CA SER A 273 -23.52 0.70 -8.80
C SER A 273 -23.49 1.94 -7.93
N ASN A 274 -23.28 3.09 -8.56
CA ASN A 274 -23.20 4.41 -7.92
C ASN A 274 -22.24 4.43 -6.72
N LEU A 275 -21.07 3.81 -6.89
CA LEU A 275 -20.01 3.81 -5.88
C LEU A 275 -19.47 5.24 -5.75
N LEU A 276 -19.62 5.80 -4.57
CA LEU A 276 -19.04 7.07 -4.16
C LEU A 276 -17.80 6.79 -3.31
N ILE A 277 -16.69 7.41 -3.66
CA ILE A 277 -15.45 7.39 -2.89
C ILE A 277 -15.05 8.84 -2.62
N ASN A 278 -14.81 9.18 -1.35
CA ASN A 278 -14.19 10.45 -0.98
C ASN A 278 -13.04 10.19 0.00
N HIS A 279 -11.86 10.68 -0.39
CA HIS A 279 -10.66 10.67 0.44
C HIS A 279 -9.70 11.77 -0.07
N PRO A 280 -9.17 12.64 0.81
CA PRO A 280 -8.34 13.79 0.40
C PRO A 280 -7.12 13.44 -0.47
N GLY A 281 -6.53 12.26 -0.25
CA GLY A 281 -5.42 11.77 -1.07
C GLY A 281 -5.80 11.32 -2.49
N LEU A 282 -7.09 11.09 -2.75
CA LEU A 282 -7.61 10.68 -4.06
C LEU A 282 -8.14 11.88 -4.86
N SER A 283 -9.05 12.67 -4.27
CA SER A 283 -9.63 13.89 -4.84
C SER A 283 -10.11 14.80 -3.69
N PRO A 284 -10.16 16.13 -3.88
CA PRO A 284 -10.77 17.04 -2.90
C PRO A 284 -12.28 16.84 -2.75
N GLY A 285 -12.95 16.26 -3.75
CA GLY A 285 -14.39 16.03 -3.79
C GLY A 285 -14.77 14.55 -3.91
N ASP A 286 -16.08 14.32 -4.00
CA ASP A 286 -16.65 12.99 -4.20
C ASP A 286 -16.34 12.48 -5.61
N ILE A 287 -15.77 11.28 -5.72
CA ILE A 287 -15.61 10.55 -6.98
C ILE A 287 -16.75 9.53 -7.08
N ILE A 288 -17.53 9.60 -8.15
CA ILE A 288 -18.68 8.72 -8.35
C ILE A 288 -18.47 7.82 -9.57
N PHE A 289 -18.51 6.51 -9.35
CA PHE A 289 -18.51 5.47 -10.37
C PHE A 289 -19.95 4.99 -10.58
N PRO A 290 -20.63 5.36 -11.67
CA PRO A 290 -22.04 5.01 -11.87
C PRO A 290 -22.25 3.49 -11.98
N ARG A 291 -21.33 2.81 -12.65
CA ARG A 291 -21.29 1.35 -12.75
C ARG A 291 -19.86 0.89 -12.97
N ALA A 292 -19.40 0.00 -12.10
CA ALA A 292 -18.12 -0.66 -12.24
C ALA A 292 -18.25 -2.14 -11.89
N SER A 293 -17.54 -3.00 -12.61
CA SER A 293 -17.44 -4.42 -12.27
C SER A 293 -16.07 -4.96 -12.63
N ILE A 294 -15.71 -6.06 -11.99
CA ILE A 294 -14.50 -6.81 -12.28
C ILE A 294 -14.83 -8.29 -12.30
N ASP A 295 -14.51 -8.95 -13.40
CA ASP A 295 -14.44 -10.40 -13.51
C ASP A 295 -12.97 -10.77 -13.25
N ALA A 296 -12.68 -11.36 -12.09
CA ALA A 296 -11.31 -11.62 -11.67
C ALA A 296 -11.03 -13.10 -11.51
N ASN A 297 -9.92 -13.50 -12.12
CA ASN A 297 -9.35 -14.84 -12.01
C ASN A 297 -8.12 -14.74 -11.11
N LEU A 298 -8.32 -15.08 -9.83
CA LEU A 298 -7.30 -14.99 -8.79
C LEU A 298 -6.58 -16.33 -8.64
N PHE A 299 -5.29 -16.34 -8.90
CA PHE A 299 -4.44 -17.52 -8.75
C PHE A 299 -3.46 -17.33 -7.60
N VAL A 300 -3.36 -18.36 -6.76
CA VAL A 300 -2.47 -18.38 -5.60
C VAL A 300 -1.59 -19.61 -5.69
N GLY A 301 -0.32 -19.41 -6.00
CA GLY A 301 0.71 -20.45 -5.97
C GLY A 301 1.37 -20.55 -4.60
N SER A 302 2.41 -21.37 -4.46
CA SER A 302 3.08 -21.58 -3.17
C SER A 302 3.76 -20.32 -2.61
N ASN A 303 4.18 -19.40 -3.49
CA ASN A 303 4.93 -18.18 -3.15
C ASN A 303 4.44 -16.91 -3.86
N TYR A 304 3.32 -16.95 -4.59
CA TYR A 304 2.76 -15.77 -5.26
C TYR A 304 1.24 -15.70 -5.17
N VAL A 305 0.72 -14.49 -5.37
CA VAL A 305 -0.69 -14.22 -5.62
C VAL A 305 -0.78 -13.40 -6.89
N SER A 306 -1.73 -13.74 -7.77
CA SER A 306 -1.94 -13.01 -9.02
C SER A 306 -3.38 -12.88 -9.44
N ILE A 307 -3.72 -11.76 -10.05
CA ILE A 307 -4.90 -11.59 -10.90
C ILE A 307 -4.43 -11.86 -12.34
N ASP A 308 -5.02 -12.87 -12.98
CA ASP A 308 -4.62 -13.30 -14.32
C ASP A 308 -5.09 -12.33 -15.42
N SER A 309 -4.40 -12.34 -16.56
CA SER A 309 -4.67 -11.47 -17.72
C SER A 309 -6.02 -11.72 -18.41
N SER A 310 -6.65 -12.86 -18.14
CA SER A 310 -8.04 -13.14 -18.54
C SER A 310 -9.08 -12.39 -17.70
N SER A 311 -8.67 -11.72 -16.62
CA SER A 311 -9.54 -10.86 -15.83
C SER A 311 -9.91 -9.60 -16.60
N THR A 312 -11.13 -9.10 -16.39
CA THR A 312 -11.63 -7.89 -17.06
C THR A 312 -12.26 -6.94 -16.06
N ILE A 313 -11.86 -5.66 -16.13
CA ILE A 313 -12.50 -4.55 -15.44
C ILE A 313 -13.39 -3.83 -16.43
N HIS A 314 -14.63 -3.54 -16.02
CA HIS A 314 -15.59 -2.76 -16.76
C HIS A 314 -15.95 -1.51 -15.95
N ILE A 315 -15.84 -0.34 -16.57
CA ILE A 315 -16.35 0.92 -16.02
C ILE A 315 -17.21 1.53 -17.12
N LYS A 316 -18.54 1.48 -16.96
CA LYS A 316 -19.51 1.72 -18.06
C LYS A 316 -19.13 0.94 -19.34
N ASN A 317 -18.65 1.64 -20.38
CA ASN A 317 -18.27 1.07 -21.67
C ASN A 317 -16.76 0.83 -21.80
N LEU A 318 -15.96 1.33 -20.85
CA LEU A 318 -14.51 1.09 -20.81
C LEU A 318 -14.24 -0.31 -20.30
N VAL A 319 -13.46 -1.07 -21.07
CA VAL A 319 -13.02 -2.42 -20.73
C VAL A 319 -11.50 -2.48 -20.69
N ALA A 320 -10.95 -2.99 -19.59
CA ALA A 320 -9.51 -3.15 -19.40
C ALA A 320 -9.18 -4.53 -18.84
N ARG A 321 -8.00 -5.05 -19.19
CA ARG A 321 -7.51 -6.38 -18.81
C ARG A 321 -6.30 -6.23 -17.89
N PRO A 322 -6.49 -6.17 -16.56
CA PRO A 322 -5.39 -6.14 -15.62
C PRO A 322 -4.73 -7.52 -15.53
N TYR A 323 -3.42 -7.51 -15.35
CA TYR A 323 -2.70 -8.64 -14.78
C TYR A 323 -1.83 -8.10 -13.65
N ILE A 324 -1.93 -8.71 -12.48
CA ILE A 324 -1.16 -8.29 -11.30
C ILE A 324 -0.56 -9.55 -10.72
N LYS A 325 0.75 -9.59 -10.50
CA LYS A 325 1.40 -10.70 -9.82
C LYS A 325 2.37 -10.18 -8.77
N TYR A 326 2.20 -10.68 -7.56
CA TYR A 326 3.08 -10.40 -6.43
C TYR A 326 3.72 -11.70 -5.97
N THR A 327 5.03 -11.80 -6.15
CA THR A 327 5.83 -12.95 -5.71
C THR A 327 6.56 -12.58 -4.42
N LEU A 328 6.57 -13.46 -3.42
CA LEU A 328 7.14 -13.18 -2.11
C LEU A 328 8.56 -13.73 -1.91
N ASN A 329 8.83 -14.94 -2.39
CA ASN A 329 10.07 -15.68 -2.16
C ASN A 329 10.56 -16.36 -3.45
N PRO A 330 11.88 -16.57 -3.65
CA PRO A 330 12.99 -16.13 -2.80
C PRO A 330 13.21 -14.61 -2.82
N THR A 331 12.74 -13.94 -3.86
CA THR A 331 12.80 -12.48 -4.02
C THR A 331 11.39 -11.91 -4.16
N LYS A 332 11.22 -10.66 -3.74
CA LYS A 332 9.95 -9.95 -3.94
C LYS A 332 9.90 -9.42 -5.35
N ILE A 333 8.89 -9.84 -6.12
CA ILE A 333 8.69 -9.39 -7.49
C ILE A 333 7.30 -8.77 -7.59
N TYR A 334 7.26 -7.60 -8.21
CA TYR A 334 6.05 -6.86 -8.52
C TYR A 334 5.91 -6.80 -10.03
N GLU A 335 4.85 -7.42 -10.55
CA GLU A 335 4.51 -7.39 -11.97
C GLU A 335 3.09 -6.86 -12.13
N LEU A 336 2.93 -5.83 -12.95
CA LEU A 336 1.64 -5.22 -13.25
C LEU A 336 1.58 -4.99 -14.77
N LYS A 337 0.52 -5.50 -15.39
CA LYS A 337 0.19 -5.21 -16.79
C LYS A 337 -1.24 -4.71 -16.84
N MET A 338 -1.50 -3.74 -17.71
CA MET A 338 -2.86 -3.26 -17.98
C MET A 338 -2.97 -3.06 -19.47
N ASN A 339 -3.92 -3.76 -20.10
CA ASN A 339 -4.13 -3.66 -21.54
C ASN A 339 -5.59 -3.39 -21.85
N THR A 340 -5.85 -2.62 -22.90
CA THR A 340 -7.17 -2.52 -23.52
C THR A 340 -7.10 -3.01 -24.95
N ASP A 341 -8.27 -3.38 -25.49
CA ASP A 341 -8.44 -3.47 -26.94
C ASP A 341 -8.58 -2.04 -27.51
N TRP A 342 -8.77 -1.92 -28.83
CA TRP A 342 -9.13 -0.62 -29.42
C TRP A 342 -10.53 -0.23 -28.96
N LEU A 343 -10.62 0.84 -28.16
CA LEU A 343 -11.86 1.38 -27.63
C LEU A 343 -12.23 2.68 -28.37
N ASN A 344 -13.52 2.96 -28.52
CA ASN A 344 -13.97 4.27 -28.99
C ASN A 344 -13.55 5.33 -27.97
N ALA A 345 -12.93 6.41 -28.43
CA ALA A 345 -12.47 7.49 -27.56
C ALA A 345 -13.62 8.12 -26.77
N THR A 346 -14.80 8.29 -27.39
CA THR A 346 -15.98 8.82 -26.70
C THR A 346 -16.36 7.94 -25.51
N ASP A 347 -16.41 6.62 -25.71
CA ASP A 347 -16.72 5.66 -24.64
C ASP A 347 -15.70 5.70 -23.50
N VAL A 348 -14.41 5.89 -23.80
CA VAL A 348 -13.35 5.99 -22.78
C VAL A 348 -13.58 7.21 -21.88
N PHE A 349 -13.77 8.39 -22.48
CA PHE A 349 -13.93 9.63 -21.72
C PHE A 349 -15.28 9.69 -20.98
N ASP A 350 -16.36 9.21 -21.60
CA ASP A 350 -17.69 9.14 -20.96
C ASP A 350 -17.74 8.12 -19.81
N SER A 351 -16.82 7.15 -19.80
CA SER A 351 -16.67 6.15 -18.75
C SER A 351 -15.90 6.66 -17.52
N PHE A 352 -15.23 7.81 -17.61
CA PHE A 352 -14.53 8.35 -16.45
C PHE A 352 -15.48 8.64 -15.28
N PRO A 353 -15.05 8.41 -14.03
CA PRO A 353 -15.85 8.70 -12.86
C PRO A 353 -16.15 10.21 -12.75
N GLN A 354 -17.37 10.55 -12.32
CA GLN A 354 -17.74 11.94 -12.10
C GLN A 354 -16.96 12.52 -10.93
N GLY A 355 -16.56 13.79 -11.02
CA GLY A 355 -15.76 14.47 -9.99
C GLY A 355 -14.28 14.07 -9.95
N MET A 356 -13.82 13.19 -10.86
CA MET A 356 -12.42 12.78 -10.93
C MET A 356 -11.55 13.73 -11.76
N PHE A 357 -12.03 14.19 -12.93
CA PHE A 357 -11.28 15.02 -13.88
C PHE A 357 -12.08 16.27 -14.23
N ASP A 358 -11.90 17.34 -13.44
CA ASP A 358 -12.70 18.56 -13.58
C ASP A 358 -12.35 19.36 -14.86
N ALA A 359 -11.07 19.46 -15.22
CA ALA A 359 -10.65 20.18 -16.43
C ALA A 359 -11.11 19.49 -17.71
N LEU A 360 -11.19 18.16 -17.70
CA LEU A 360 -11.68 17.34 -18.81
C LEU A 360 -13.20 17.11 -18.80
N ASP A 361 -13.91 17.56 -17.77
CA ASP A 361 -15.35 17.33 -17.64
C ASP A 361 -16.12 17.95 -18.82
N GLY A 362 -16.99 17.16 -19.44
CA GLY A 362 -17.76 17.55 -20.63
C GLY A 362 -16.99 17.58 -21.96
N ILE A 363 -15.74 17.13 -22.01
CA ILE A 363 -14.98 17.01 -23.26
C ILE A 363 -15.69 16.06 -24.24
N LYS A 364 -15.71 16.43 -25.52
CA LYS A 364 -16.21 15.56 -26.59
C LYS A 364 -15.08 15.22 -27.54
N VAL A 365 -14.87 13.94 -27.75
CA VAL A 365 -13.79 13.40 -28.60
C VAL A 365 -14.36 12.40 -29.61
N ALA A 366 -13.60 12.13 -30.66
CA ALA A 366 -13.85 11.04 -31.61
C ALA A 366 -12.56 10.29 -31.91
N GLY A 367 -12.68 9.13 -32.56
CA GLY A 367 -11.57 8.23 -32.90
C GLY A 367 -11.51 7.03 -31.96
N LYS A 368 -10.38 6.34 -31.95
CA LYS A 368 -10.14 5.16 -31.11
C LYS A 368 -8.85 5.33 -30.31
N LEU A 369 -8.83 4.68 -29.14
CA LEU A 369 -7.70 4.66 -28.23
C LEU A 369 -7.40 3.22 -27.82
N LYS A 370 -6.12 2.93 -27.62
CA LYS A 370 -5.66 1.66 -27.06
C LYS A 370 -4.58 1.94 -26.02
N TYR A 371 -4.77 1.40 -24.82
CA TYR A 371 -3.82 1.55 -23.73
C TYR A 371 -3.09 0.25 -23.44
N SER A 372 -1.80 0.34 -23.20
CA SER A 372 -0.97 -0.75 -22.70
C SER A 372 0.03 -0.23 -21.69
N MET A 373 0.15 -0.89 -20.56
CA MET A 373 1.16 -0.60 -19.56
C MET A 373 1.76 -1.90 -19.03
N HIS A 374 3.08 -1.87 -18.82
CA HIS A 374 3.86 -2.94 -18.24
C HIS A 374 4.78 -2.35 -17.18
N PHE A 375 4.72 -2.91 -15.99
CA PHE A 375 5.62 -2.63 -14.90
C PHE A 375 6.16 -3.94 -14.37
N TYR A 376 7.49 -4.06 -14.29
CA TYR A 376 8.17 -5.19 -13.71
C TYR A 376 9.31 -4.72 -12.81
N MET A 377 9.32 -5.20 -11.58
CA MET A 377 10.38 -4.88 -10.61
C MET A 377 10.74 -6.08 -9.77
N ASP A 378 12.01 -6.47 -9.82
CA ASP A 378 12.65 -7.36 -8.85
C ASP A 378 13.27 -6.52 -7.74
N ALA A 379 12.85 -6.74 -6.50
CA ALA A 379 13.35 -5.99 -5.34
C ALA A 379 14.86 -6.19 -5.06
N THR A 380 15.50 -7.19 -5.66
CA THR A 380 16.97 -7.38 -5.57
C THR A 380 17.73 -6.63 -6.65
N LYS A 381 17.08 -6.30 -7.77
CA LYS A 381 17.66 -5.60 -8.92
C LYS A 381 16.80 -4.39 -9.29
N ILE A 382 16.66 -3.45 -8.35
CA ILE A 382 15.79 -2.29 -8.50
C ILE A 382 16.22 -1.39 -9.68
N ASP A 383 17.51 -1.40 -10.06
CA ASP A 383 18.01 -0.63 -11.22
C ASP A 383 17.56 -1.20 -12.57
N ASP A 384 17.16 -2.48 -12.59
CA ASP A 384 16.62 -3.18 -13.78
C ASP A 384 15.09 -3.04 -13.89
N LEU A 385 14.49 -2.14 -13.10
CA LEU A 385 13.06 -1.85 -13.15
C LEU A 385 12.64 -1.52 -14.59
N GLN A 386 11.60 -2.22 -15.06
CA GLN A 386 10.97 -1.98 -16.35
C GLN A 386 9.64 -1.28 -16.13
N PHE A 387 9.43 -0.20 -16.88
CA PHE A 387 8.17 0.52 -16.89
C PHE A 387 7.96 1.05 -18.31
N ASP A 388 6.93 0.54 -18.96
CA ASP A 388 6.50 0.93 -20.29
C ASP A 388 5.02 1.33 -20.21
N SER A 389 4.66 2.52 -20.69
CA SER A 389 3.25 2.94 -20.75
C SER A 389 2.95 3.64 -22.07
N ARG A 390 2.00 3.11 -22.83
CA ARG A 390 1.60 3.63 -24.15
C ARG A 390 0.10 3.81 -24.24
N LEU A 391 -0.29 4.93 -24.83
CA LEU A 391 -1.67 5.23 -25.21
C LEU A 391 -1.66 5.56 -26.70
N ASP A 392 -1.95 4.54 -27.50
CA ASP A 392 -2.03 4.62 -28.95
C ASP A 392 -3.37 5.21 -29.36
N LYS A 393 -3.38 5.90 -30.50
CA LYS A 393 -4.55 6.57 -31.05
C LYS A 393 -4.73 6.26 -32.53
N ASP A 394 -5.98 6.17 -32.94
CA ASP A 394 -6.38 6.04 -34.34
C ASP A 394 -7.52 7.03 -34.63
N GLY A 395 -7.28 8.00 -35.51
CA GLY A 395 -8.24 9.06 -35.82
C GLY A 395 -8.69 9.89 -34.62
N PHE A 396 -7.93 9.91 -33.50
CA PHE A 396 -8.32 10.67 -32.31
C PHE A 396 -8.33 12.17 -32.59
N ARG A 397 -9.44 12.82 -32.24
CA ARG A 397 -9.59 14.28 -32.33
C ARG A 397 -10.55 14.80 -31.26
N ILE A 398 -10.30 16.04 -30.83
CA ILE A 398 -11.18 16.77 -29.94
C ILE A 398 -12.26 17.44 -30.82
N ILE A 399 -13.53 17.16 -30.52
CA ILE A 399 -14.67 17.83 -31.15
C ILE A 399 -15.04 19.09 -30.35
N LYS A 400 -15.01 18.99 -29.02
CA LYS A 400 -15.30 20.08 -28.11
C LYS A 400 -14.45 19.94 -26.86
N TYR A 401 -13.82 21.03 -26.43
CA TYR A 401 -13.17 21.08 -25.12
C TYR A 401 -14.20 20.90 -23.98
N GLY A 402 -13.71 20.40 -22.84
CA GLY A 402 -14.50 20.30 -21.62
C GLY A 402 -14.68 21.66 -20.96
N LYS A 403 -14.76 21.69 -19.62
CA LYS A 403 -14.76 22.92 -18.84
C LYS A 403 -13.55 23.81 -19.12
N THR A 404 -12.42 23.21 -19.48
CA THR A 404 -11.17 23.91 -19.74
C THR A 404 -10.80 23.87 -21.22
N ASP A 405 -10.58 25.04 -21.82
CA ASP A 405 -9.98 25.16 -23.15
C ASP A 405 -8.46 24.91 -23.07
N LEU A 406 -8.02 23.78 -23.61
CA LEU A 406 -6.61 23.38 -23.64
C LEU A 406 -5.79 24.22 -24.65
N GLY A 407 -6.45 24.89 -25.59
CA GLY A 407 -5.84 25.77 -26.58
C GLY A 407 -5.56 27.19 -26.07
N LYS A 408 -6.07 27.57 -24.89
CA LYS A 408 -5.96 28.93 -24.35
C LYS A 408 -4.53 29.48 -24.28
N LEU A 409 -3.54 28.60 -24.12
CA LEU A 409 -2.13 28.98 -24.00
C LEU A 409 -1.52 29.48 -25.31
N ASN A 410 -2.19 29.28 -26.45
CA ASN A 410 -1.76 29.80 -27.76
C ASN A 410 -2.11 31.28 -27.97
N SER A 411 -2.89 31.88 -27.09
CA SER A 411 -3.31 33.28 -27.16
C SER A 411 -2.96 34.00 -25.86
N PRO A 412 -3.04 35.34 -25.80
CA PRO A 412 -2.91 36.05 -24.53
C PRO A 412 -3.93 35.57 -23.50
N PHE A 413 -3.49 35.32 -22.27
CA PHE A 413 -4.37 34.86 -21.19
C PHE A 413 -3.92 35.41 -19.83
N VAL A 414 -4.85 35.48 -18.88
CA VAL A 414 -4.53 35.87 -17.50
C VAL A 414 -4.18 34.63 -16.69
N TYR A 415 -3.00 34.64 -16.07
CA TYR A 415 -2.52 33.62 -15.15
C TYR A 415 -2.59 34.11 -13.71
N THR A 416 -3.29 33.37 -12.85
CA THR A 416 -3.39 33.69 -11.43
C THR A 416 -2.72 32.58 -10.61
N PRO A 417 -1.51 32.81 -10.06
CA PRO A 417 -0.89 31.87 -9.14
C PRO A 417 -1.71 31.74 -7.85
N TYR A 418 -1.65 30.60 -7.17
CA TYR A 418 -2.29 30.40 -5.87
C TYR A 418 -1.26 30.00 -4.81
N GLU A 419 -1.26 30.64 -3.65
CA GLU A 419 -0.39 30.29 -2.51
C GLU A 419 -1.24 29.95 -1.29
N LYS A 420 -1.06 28.74 -0.73
CA LYS A 420 -1.84 28.23 0.41
C LYS A 420 -3.37 28.41 0.22
N GLY A 421 -3.85 28.17 -1.01
CA GLY A 421 -5.27 28.32 -1.38
C GLY A 421 -5.70 29.77 -1.66
N LYS A 422 -4.83 30.76 -1.49
CA LYS A 422 -5.13 32.18 -1.75
C LYS A 422 -4.61 32.61 -3.13
N PRO A 423 -5.43 33.24 -3.98
CA PRO A 423 -4.95 33.77 -5.25
C PRO A 423 -3.91 34.86 -5.01
N GLN A 424 -2.85 34.83 -5.80
CA GLN A 424 -1.86 35.89 -5.91
C GLN A 424 -2.29 36.88 -6.99
N ALA A 425 -1.50 37.94 -7.21
CA ALA A 425 -1.79 38.90 -8.25
C ALA A 425 -1.92 38.19 -9.62
N PRO A 426 -2.96 38.51 -10.42
CA PRO A 426 -3.07 37.99 -11.78
C PRO A 426 -2.02 38.64 -12.68
N HIS A 427 -1.41 37.85 -13.57
CA HIS A 427 -0.41 38.29 -14.53
C HIS A 427 -0.95 38.05 -15.95
N LEU A 428 -0.84 39.04 -16.83
CA LEU A 428 -1.17 38.87 -18.24
C LEU A 428 -0.01 38.16 -18.95
N ILE A 429 -0.28 37.02 -19.58
CA ILE A 429 0.71 36.26 -20.34
C ILE A 429 0.44 36.47 -21.82
N GLY A 430 1.21 37.37 -22.43
CA GLY A 430 1.12 37.70 -23.84
C GLY A 430 1.86 38.98 -24.19
N PRO A 431 1.95 39.34 -25.48
CA PRO A 431 2.75 40.47 -25.96
C PRO A 431 2.35 41.84 -25.38
N ASP A 432 1.11 41.98 -24.90
CA ASP A 432 0.63 43.22 -24.30
C ASP A 432 1.17 43.47 -22.88
N ASN A 433 1.77 42.45 -22.25
CA ASN A 433 2.46 42.60 -20.97
C ASN A 433 3.95 42.92 -21.22
N PRO A 434 4.46 44.09 -20.78
CA PRO A 434 5.88 44.42 -20.89
C PRO A 434 6.82 43.43 -20.19
N GLU A 435 6.33 42.72 -19.16
CA GLU A 435 7.10 41.71 -18.41
C GLU A 435 7.07 40.32 -19.08
N PHE A 436 6.32 40.16 -20.17
CA PHE A 436 6.32 38.93 -20.96
C PHE A 436 7.51 38.92 -21.93
N THR A 437 8.37 37.92 -21.81
CA THR A 437 9.54 37.76 -22.69
C THR A 437 9.28 36.70 -23.77
N PRO A 438 9.29 37.08 -25.07
CA PRO A 438 9.26 36.11 -26.17
C PRO A 438 10.45 35.15 -26.11
N LEU A 439 10.28 33.91 -26.55
CA LEU A 439 11.32 32.86 -26.43
C LEU A 439 12.64 33.25 -27.10
N GLU A 440 12.58 34.02 -28.18
CA GLU A 440 13.73 34.50 -28.94
C GLU A 440 14.56 35.53 -28.15
N GLN A 441 13.95 36.25 -27.23
CA GLN A 441 14.59 37.23 -26.35
C GLN A 441 15.11 36.61 -25.04
N ILE A 442 14.96 35.29 -24.87
CA ILE A 442 15.52 34.56 -23.74
C ILE A 442 16.87 33.95 -24.14
N ALA A 443 17.90 34.17 -23.32
CA ALA A 443 19.24 33.66 -23.56
C ALA A 443 19.25 32.15 -23.91
N PRO A 444 19.93 31.73 -25.00
CA PRO A 444 20.02 30.32 -25.37
C PRO A 444 20.55 29.42 -24.25
N ASN A 445 21.50 29.94 -23.46
CA ASN A 445 22.05 29.24 -22.30
C ASN A 445 20.98 28.89 -21.27
N LEU A 446 20.04 29.80 -21.00
CA LEU A 446 18.97 29.55 -20.04
C LEU A 446 18.00 28.49 -20.56
N ARG A 447 17.55 28.63 -21.81
CA ARG A 447 16.66 27.64 -22.45
C ARG A 447 17.29 26.25 -22.35
N ASN A 448 18.57 26.13 -22.71
CA ASN A 448 19.31 24.88 -22.69
C ASN A 448 19.55 24.34 -21.28
N ALA A 449 19.85 25.19 -20.30
CA ALA A 449 20.08 24.79 -18.92
C ALA A 449 18.78 24.27 -18.28
N VAL A 450 17.66 24.99 -18.45
CA VAL A 450 16.34 24.58 -17.94
C VAL A 450 15.90 23.27 -18.58
N MET A 451 16.01 23.13 -19.90
CA MET A 451 15.71 21.85 -20.56
C MET A 451 16.62 20.73 -20.06
N THR A 452 17.92 20.96 -19.91
CA THR A 452 18.85 19.92 -19.44
C THR A 452 18.56 19.49 -18.01
N ALA A 453 18.11 20.41 -17.15
CA ALA A 453 17.78 20.13 -15.76
C ALA A 453 16.41 19.43 -15.59
N GLU A 454 15.37 19.95 -16.26
CA GLU A 454 13.97 19.57 -16.02
C GLU A 454 13.44 18.55 -17.03
N ASP A 455 13.83 18.66 -18.30
CA ASP A 455 13.34 17.79 -19.37
C ASP A 455 14.37 17.61 -20.52
N PRO A 456 15.36 16.71 -20.35
CA PRO A 456 16.49 16.61 -21.26
C PRO A 456 16.14 16.21 -22.70
N SER A 457 14.94 15.67 -22.92
CA SER A 457 14.43 15.25 -24.23
C SER A 457 13.20 16.07 -24.65
N PHE A 458 13.00 17.26 -24.08
CA PHE A 458 11.79 18.07 -24.27
C PHE A 458 11.30 18.18 -25.72
N TYR A 459 12.19 18.48 -26.68
CA TYR A 459 11.80 18.64 -28.08
C TYR A 459 11.48 17.32 -28.81
N THR A 460 11.97 16.19 -28.32
CA THR A 460 11.80 14.88 -28.98
C THR A 460 10.78 14.00 -28.28
N ASN A 461 10.49 14.24 -27.00
CA ASN A 461 9.49 13.51 -26.25
C ASN A 461 8.06 13.98 -26.56
N HIS A 462 7.09 13.13 -26.24
CA HIS A 462 5.66 13.42 -26.36
C HIS A 462 5.02 13.75 -25.00
N GLY A 463 5.72 14.54 -24.18
CA GLY A 463 5.26 15.04 -22.88
C GLY A 463 5.79 14.28 -21.66
N PHE A 464 6.42 13.12 -21.86
CA PHE A 464 6.93 12.27 -20.79
C PHE A 464 8.35 11.81 -21.04
N VAL A 465 9.15 11.78 -19.98
CA VAL A 465 10.50 11.20 -19.98
C VAL A 465 10.45 9.88 -19.22
N GLU A 466 10.19 8.79 -19.95
CA GLU A 466 10.00 7.45 -19.38
C GLU A 466 11.21 6.99 -18.53
N GLU A 467 12.43 7.29 -18.98
CA GLU A 467 13.64 6.98 -18.21
C GLU A 467 13.71 7.76 -16.89
N ALA A 468 13.21 9.01 -16.85
CA ALA A 468 13.16 9.80 -15.62
C ALA A 468 12.12 9.22 -14.65
N PHE A 469 10.97 8.77 -15.15
CA PHE A 469 9.98 8.04 -14.34
C PHE A 469 10.56 6.74 -13.77
N ARG A 470 11.23 5.94 -14.61
CA ARG A 470 11.87 4.68 -14.21
C ARG A 470 12.91 4.90 -13.10
N LYS A 471 13.80 5.90 -13.27
CA LYS A 471 14.81 6.27 -12.26
C LYS A 471 14.20 6.83 -10.98
N SER A 472 13.12 7.61 -11.09
CA SER A 472 12.37 8.14 -9.95
C SER A 472 11.76 7.01 -9.13
N LEU A 473 11.02 6.09 -9.78
CA LEU A 473 10.46 4.90 -9.14
C LEU A 473 11.54 4.06 -8.47
N ALA A 474 12.63 3.74 -9.17
CA ALA A 474 13.74 2.97 -8.61
C ALA A 474 14.36 3.64 -7.37
N THR A 475 14.58 4.96 -7.41
CA THR A 475 15.12 5.74 -6.28
C THR A 475 14.14 5.76 -5.11
N ASP A 476 12.85 5.96 -5.37
CA ASP A 476 11.82 6.03 -4.35
C ASP A 476 11.63 4.68 -3.65
N PHE A 477 11.71 3.57 -4.41
CA PHE A 477 11.72 2.22 -3.84
C PHE A 477 12.97 1.96 -2.98
N LYS A 478 14.17 2.33 -3.45
CA LYS A 478 15.43 2.20 -2.70
C LYS A 478 15.41 3.00 -1.39
N THR A 479 14.90 4.23 -1.44
CA THR A 479 14.89 5.15 -0.28
C THR A 479 13.64 5.01 0.58
N LYS A 480 12.64 4.24 0.13
CA LYS A 480 11.30 4.10 0.76
C LYS A 480 10.62 5.46 1.02
N LYS A 481 10.95 6.47 0.21
CA LYS A 481 10.45 7.85 0.30
C LYS A 481 10.30 8.41 -1.11
N PHE A 482 9.35 9.31 -1.32
CA PHE A 482 9.24 10.06 -2.57
C PHE A 482 10.34 11.13 -2.62
N LYS A 483 11.53 10.77 -3.10
CA LYS A 483 12.73 11.63 -3.07
C LYS A 483 12.94 12.36 -4.39
N ARG A 484 12.54 11.76 -5.52
CA ARG A 484 12.81 12.34 -6.85
C ARG A 484 11.52 12.47 -7.66
N GLY A 485 11.21 13.68 -8.12
CA GLY A 485 10.14 13.92 -9.08
C GLY A 485 10.54 13.53 -10.51
N ALA A 486 9.57 13.13 -11.32
CA ALA A 486 9.75 12.81 -12.74
C ALA A 486 8.93 13.74 -13.68
N SER A 487 8.40 14.86 -13.17
CA SER A 487 7.61 15.80 -13.98
C SER A 487 8.51 16.66 -14.87
N GLY A 488 8.51 16.40 -16.18
CA GLY A 488 9.10 17.28 -17.20
C GLY A 488 8.31 18.58 -17.43
N ILE A 489 8.80 19.41 -18.34
CA ILE A 489 8.30 20.78 -18.60
C ILE A 489 6.81 20.77 -18.96
N SER A 490 6.37 19.88 -19.87
CA SER A 490 4.96 19.81 -20.30
C SER A 490 4.01 19.49 -19.14
N MET A 491 4.40 18.57 -18.26
CA MET A 491 3.65 18.24 -17.03
C MET A 491 3.58 19.41 -16.07
N GLN A 492 4.71 20.10 -15.86
CA GLN A 492 4.74 21.26 -14.97
C GLN A 492 3.90 22.42 -15.51
N LEU A 493 3.94 22.66 -16.83
CA LEU A 493 3.11 23.65 -17.51
C LEU A 493 1.61 23.32 -17.32
N VAL A 494 1.19 22.09 -17.63
CA VAL A 494 -0.21 21.67 -17.46
C VAL A 494 -0.67 21.79 -16.01
N LYS A 495 0.16 21.33 -15.06
CA LYS A 495 -0.10 21.46 -13.63
C LYS A 495 -0.36 22.90 -13.22
N ASN A 496 0.43 23.85 -13.73
CA ASN A 496 0.33 25.25 -13.35
C ASN A 496 -0.80 25.97 -14.09
N SER A 497 -1.10 25.61 -15.34
CA SER A 497 -2.02 26.35 -16.21
C SER A 497 -3.48 25.88 -16.17
N PHE A 498 -3.73 24.60 -15.89
CA PHE A 498 -5.07 24.00 -16.04
C PHE A 498 -5.61 23.35 -14.77
N LEU A 499 -4.76 23.02 -13.80
CA LEU A 499 -5.14 22.23 -12.64
C LEU A 499 -5.00 23.03 -11.34
N ASN A 500 -5.79 22.64 -10.33
CA ASN A 500 -5.66 23.18 -8.98
C ASN A 500 -4.37 22.69 -8.30
N ARG A 501 -3.96 23.33 -7.19
CA ARG A 501 -2.72 22.95 -6.47
C ARG A 501 -2.88 21.75 -5.52
N ASP A 502 -4.06 21.12 -5.47
CA ASP A 502 -4.34 20.02 -4.54
C ASP A 502 -3.50 18.79 -4.87
N LYS A 503 -2.65 18.35 -3.95
CA LYS A 503 -1.78 17.18 -4.16
C LYS A 503 -2.57 15.89 -3.94
N ASN A 504 -3.32 15.47 -4.96
CA ASN A 504 -4.09 14.22 -4.96
C ASN A 504 -3.82 13.38 -6.22
N LEU A 505 -4.22 12.10 -6.18
CA LEU A 505 -3.98 11.14 -7.26
C LEU A 505 -4.79 11.46 -8.53
N ALA A 506 -6.07 11.86 -8.39
CA ALA A 506 -6.93 12.17 -9.52
C ALA A 506 -6.35 13.31 -10.36
N ARG A 507 -5.90 14.39 -9.71
CA ARG A 507 -5.18 15.51 -10.35
C ARG A 507 -3.94 15.04 -11.10
N LYS A 508 -3.14 14.13 -10.52
CA LYS A 508 -1.92 13.64 -11.19
C LYS A 508 -2.25 12.81 -12.44
N ILE A 509 -3.33 12.03 -12.40
CA ILE A 509 -3.80 11.29 -13.58
C ILE A 509 -4.34 12.28 -14.64
N GLU A 510 -5.09 13.30 -14.21
CA GLU A 510 -5.59 14.36 -15.10
C GLU A 510 -4.45 15.12 -15.78
N GLU A 511 -3.38 15.44 -15.05
CA GLU A 511 -2.14 16.05 -15.58
C GLU A 511 -1.56 15.20 -16.72
N ILE A 512 -1.44 13.89 -16.51
CA ILE A 512 -0.94 12.96 -17.52
C ILE A 512 -1.86 12.92 -18.74
N LEU A 513 -3.19 12.86 -18.54
CA LEU A 513 -4.15 12.85 -19.64
C LEU A 513 -4.10 14.14 -20.46
N ILE A 514 -4.09 15.30 -19.82
CA ILE A 514 -4.04 16.60 -20.51
C ILE A 514 -2.70 16.76 -21.27
N VAL A 515 -1.57 16.40 -20.67
CA VAL A 515 -0.27 16.43 -21.36
C VAL A 515 -0.31 15.56 -22.61
N TRP A 516 -0.81 14.32 -22.48
CA TRP A 516 -0.94 13.42 -23.63
C TRP A 516 -1.84 14.03 -24.72
N ILE A 517 -2.96 14.65 -24.34
CA ILE A 517 -3.88 15.31 -25.27
C ILE A 517 -3.19 16.46 -26.01
N ILE A 518 -2.52 17.37 -25.29
CA ILE A 518 -1.85 18.55 -25.86
C ILE A 518 -0.73 18.13 -26.82
N GLU A 519 0.16 17.24 -26.36
CA GLU A 519 1.34 16.81 -27.10
C GLU A 519 0.96 15.99 -28.34
N ASN A 520 0.05 15.02 -28.20
CA ASN A 520 -0.32 14.16 -29.32
C ASN A 520 -1.22 14.85 -30.34
N ASN A 521 -2.06 15.80 -29.94
CA ASN A 521 -2.89 16.56 -30.89
C ASN A 521 -2.19 17.83 -31.40
N ARG A 522 -0.94 18.07 -30.97
CA ARG A 522 -0.15 19.26 -31.33
C ARG A 522 -0.94 20.55 -31.10
N ILE A 523 -1.66 20.61 -29.98
CA ILE A 523 -2.48 21.77 -29.62
C ILE A 523 -1.59 23.01 -29.47
N MET A 524 -0.35 22.82 -29.00
CA MET A 524 0.65 23.86 -28.81
C MET A 524 2.01 23.36 -29.30
N THR A 525 2.84 24.25 -29.85
CA THR A 525 4.20 23.91 -30.27
C THR A 525 5.15 23.82 -29.07
N LYS A 526 6.25 23.05 -29.17
CA LYS A 526 7.27 22.97 -28.10
C LYS A 526 7.89 24.33 -27.76
N ASN A 527 8.10 25.18 -28.77
CA ASN A 527 8.60 26.55 -28.54
C ASN A 527 7.59 27.35 -27.71
N ARG A 528 6.31 27.35 -28.09
CA ARG A 528 5.28 28.07 -27.33
C ARG A 528 5.11 27.50 -25.92
N MET A 529 5.21 26.18 -25.75
CA MET A 529 5.22 25.54 -24.43
C MET A 529 6.35 26.06 -23.54
N LEU A 530 7.59 26.08 -24.07
CA LEU A 530 8.75 26.55 -23.33
C LEU A 530 8.66 28.06 -23.02
N GLU A 531 8.19 28.85 -23.98
CA GLU A 531 7.95 30.29 -23.82
C GLU A 531 6.98 30.57 -22.67
N VAL A 532 5.78 29.97 -22.72
CA VAL A 532 4.77 30.16 -21.67
C VAL A 532 5.30 29.62 -20.35
N TYR A 533 5.95 28.46 -20.33
CA TYR A 533 6.54 27.88 -19.12
C TYR A 533 7.48 28.86 -18.43
N LEU A 534 8.48 29.40 -19.14
CA LEU A 534 9.45 30.34 -18.57
C LEU A 534 8.82 31.64 -18.07
N ASN A 535 7.69 32.04 -18.65
CA ASN A 535 6.93 33.24 -18.26
C ASN A 535 5.93 33.03 -17.12
N ILE A 536 5.56 31.79 -16.76
CA ILE A 536 4.57 31.54 -15.68
C ILE A 536 5.14 30.86 -14.44
N ILE A 537 6.30 30.23 -14.52
CA ILE A 537 6.86 29.54 -13.35
C ILE A 537 7.31 30.55 -12.30
N GLU A 538 7.23 30.10 -11.05
CA GLU A 538 7.77 30.81 -9.90
C GLU A 538 9.30 30.63 -9.91
N TRP A 539 10.04 31.74 -9.85
CA TRP A 539 11.50 31.76 -9.78
C TRP A 539 12.02 32.16 -8.39
N GLY A 540 11.14 32.68 -7.54
CA GLY A 540 11.43 33.10 -6.17
C GLY A 540 10.15 33.46 -5.44
N ARG A 541 10.24 33.86 -4.17
CA ARG A 541 9.05 34.26 -3.39
C ARG A 541 8.36 35.43 -4.09
N ASN A 542 7.16 35.19 -4.63
CA ASN A 542 6.38 36.16 -5.41
C ASN A 542 7.09 36.71 -6.66
N ILE A 543 7.99 35.93 -7.26
CA ILE A 543 8.66 36.31 -8.51
C ILE A 543 8.24 35.32 -9.57
N TYR A 544 7.52 35.79 -10.58
CA TYR A 544 6.92 34.97 -11.63
C TYR A 544 7.37 35.44 -13.01
N GLY A 545 7.75 34.48 -13.85
CA GLY A 545 8.25 34.80 -15.17
C GLY A 545 9.72 35.21 -15.20
N ILE A 546 10.34 34.97 -16.35
CA ILE A 546 11.79 35.07 -16.49
C ILE A 546 12.30 36.51 -16.50
N ASP A 547 11.50 37.45 -16.99
CA ASP A 547 11.87 38.87 -16.97
C ASP A 547 12.10 39.36 -15.55
N GLU A 548 11.09 39.17 -14.70
CA GLU A 548 11.14 39.57 -13.29
C GLU A 548 12.29 38.85 -12.57
N ALA A 549 12.47 37.55 -12.83
CA ALA A 549 13.56 36.78 -12.22
C ALA A 549 14.95 37.29 -12.61
N SER A 550 15.17 37.61 -13.89
CA SER A 550 16.48 38.09 -14.39
C SER A 550 16.82 39.46 -13.80
N HIS A 551 15.85 40.37 -13.74
CA HIS A 551 16.00 41.68 -13.11
C HIS A 551 16.15 41.60 -11.59
N PHE A 552 15.47 40.66 -10.95
CA PHE A 552 15.56 40.43 -9.52
C PHE A 552 16.95 39.92 -9.13
N TYR A 553 17.37 38.77 -9.67
CA TYR A 553 18.62 38.12 -9.24
C TYR A 553 19.86 38.85 -9.74
N PHE A 554 19.85 39.35 -10.98
CA PHE A 554 21.06 39.84 -11.66
C PHE A 554 20.98 41.28 -12.13
N GLY A 555 19.78 41.88 -12.14
CA GLY A 555 19.59 43.23 -12.69
C GLY A 555 19.83 43.29 -14.19
N LYS A 556 19.52 42.19 -14.90
CA LYS A 556 19.78 42.01 -16.34
C LYS A 556 18.50 41.63 -17.07
N SER A 557 18.46 41.95 -18.36
CA SER A 557 17.42 41.45 -19.26
C SER A 557 17.61 39.93 -19.48
N PRO A 558 16.55 39.16 -19.74
CA PRO A 558 16.64 37.71 -19.98
C PRO A 558 17.60 37.30 -21.12
N SER A 559 17.80 38.17 -22.11
CA SER A 559 18.74 37.95 -23.23
C SER A 559 20.21 38.05 -22.82
N GLU A 560 20.51 38.72 -21.72
CA GLU A 560 21.87 39.05 -21.25
C GLU A 560 22.41 38.04 -20.23
N LEU A 561 21.61 37.03 -19.88
CA LEU A 561 22.00 36.01 -18.91
C LEU A 561 23.19 35.18 -19.41
N THR A 562 24.23 35.14 -18.59
CA THR A 562 25.42 34.31 -18.84
C THR A 562 25.12 32.83 -18.62
N LEU A 563 26.05 31.96 -19.03
CA LEU A 563 25.93 30.51 -18.80
C LEU A 563 25.80 30.17 -17.31
N GLY A 564 26.60 30.80 -16.45
CA GLY A 564 26.56 30.53 -15.02
C GLY A 564 25.25 30.97 -14.38
N GLU A 565 24.76 32.17 -14.73
CA GLU A 565 23.47 32.70 -14.27
C GLU A 565 22.30 31.83 -14.75
N SER A 566 22.39 31.34 -15.99
CA SER A 566 21.43 30.41 -16.58
C SER A 566 21.37 29.06 -15.85
N ILE A 567 22.52 28.47 -15.53
CA ILE A 567 22.60 27.21 -14.77
C ILE A 567 22.10 27.42 -13.33
N TYR A 568 22.40 28.57 -12.73
CA TYR A 568 21.84 28.93 -11.43
C TYR A 568 20.30 28.98 -11.46
N LEU A 569 19.72 29.72 -12.41
CA LEU A 569 18.27 29.82 -12.54
C LEU A 569 17.63 28.44 -12.78
N ALA A 570 18.24 27.58 -13.60
CA ALA A 570 17.78 26.21 -13.76
C ALA A 570 17.84 25.41 -12.43
N SER A 571 18.83 25.66 -11.57
CA SER A 571 19.00 24.96 -10.29
C SER A 571 17.91 25.26 -9.25
N ILE A 572 17.26 26.42 -9.35
CA ILE A 572 16.24 26.85 -8.37
C ILE A 572 14.82 26.46 -8.77
N VAL A 573 14.57 26.06 -10.02
CA VAL A 573 13.24 25.65 -10.51
C VAL A 573 12.55 24.59 -9.62
N PRO A 574 13.24 23.56 -9.10
CA PRO A 574 12.61 22.59 -8.19
C PRO A 574 12.20 23.17 -6.83
N TYR A 575 12.87 24.23 -6.38
CA TYR A 575 12.61 24.89 -5.09
C TYR A 575 12.84 26.42 -5.16
N PRO A 576 11.93 27.16 -5.84
CA PRO A 576 12.19 28.57 -6.19
C PRO A 576 12.32 29.49 -4.98
N LYS A 577 11.50 29.27 -3.95
CA LYS A 577 11.47 30.07 -2.71
C LYS A 577 12.77 30.05 -1.93
N GLY A 578 13.64 29.07 -2.20
CA GLY A 578 14.95 28.96 -1.60
C GLY A 578 16.08 29.62 -2.39
N GLY A 579 15.81 30.25 -3.53
CA GLY A 579 16.85 30.72 -4.44
C GLY A 579 17.90 31.61 -3.77
N LEU A 580 17.48 32.55 -2.91
CA LEU A 580 18.42 33.45 -2.21
C LEU A 580 19.38 32.72 -1.26
N TYR A 581 19.02 31.53 -0.73
CA TYR A 581 19.90 30.76 0.15
C TYR A 581 21.12 30.18 -0.57
N ALA A 582 21.11 30.17 -1.90
CA ALA A 582 22.26 29.74 -2.70
C ALA A 582 23.43 30.72 -2.63
N PHE A 583 23.21 31.96 -2.16
CA PHE A 583 24.22 33.00 -2.13
C PHE A 583 24.83 33.20 -0.74
N GLN A 584 26.05 33.71 -0.75
CA GLN A 584 26.77 34.23 0.40
C GLN A 584 26.51 35.74 0.53
N PRO A 585 26.79 36.35 1.71
CA PRO A 585 26.60 37.80 1.90
C PRO A 585 27.40 38.68 0.93
N ASP A 586 28.52 38.19 0.39
CA ASP A 586 29.30 38.88 -0.65
C ASP A 586 28.66 38.78 -2.06
N GLY A 587 27.53 38.08 -2.19
CA GLY A 587 26.81 37.84 -3.44
C GLY A 587 27.37 36.69 -4.29
N SER A 588 28.40 35.98 -3.84
CA SER A 588 28.91 34.79 -4.51
C SER A 588 28.04 33.56 -4.23
N LEU A 589 28.08 32.55 -5.10
CA LEU A 589 27.38 31.28 -4.87
C LEU A 589 28.08 30.45 -3.79
N ARG A 590 27.28 29.75 -2.98
CA ARG A 590 27.78 28.78 -2.01
C ARG A 590 28.45 27.59 -2.71
N PRO A 591 29.56 27.04 -2.16
CA PRO A 591 30.30 25.94 -2.78
C PRO A 591 29.49 24.68 -3.08
N GLY A 592 28.40 24.43 -2.33
CA GLY A 592 27.55 23.25 -2.52
C GLY A 592 26.93 23.12 -3.91
N LEU A 593 26.76 24.23 -4.65
CA LEU A 593 26.22 24.22 -6.01
C LEU A 593 27.26 23.88 -7.09
N HIS A 594 28.55 23.86 -6.74
CA HIS A 594 29.62 23.59 -7.69
C HIS A 594 29.47 22.22 -8.38
N GLY A 595 29.01 21.20 -7.66
CA GLY A 595 28.72 19.88 -8.23
C GLY A 595 27.58 19.89 -9.24
N TYR A 596 26.52 20.67 -8.98
CA TYR A 596 25.38 20.82 -9.88
C TYR A 596 25.78 21.53 -11.18
N PHE A 597 26.56 22.60 -11.09
CA PHE A 597 27.08 23.32 -12.26
C PHE A 597 27.90 22.43 -13.17
N ASN A 598 28.80 21.63 -12.59
CA ASN A 598 29.58 20.66 -13.35
C ASN A 598 28.71 19.58 -13.99
N LEU A 599 27.67 19.10 -13.30
CA LEU A 599 26.75 18.10 -13.85
C LEU A 599 26.00 18.66 -15.08
N ILE A 600 25.29 19.78 -14.92
CA ILE A 600 24.48 20.37 -15.99
C ILE A 600 25.36 20.85 -17.14
N GLY A 601 26.45 21.55 -16.84
CA GLY A 601 27.37 22.04 -17.86
C GLY A 601 28.00 20.93 -18.69
N LYS A 602 28.41 19.81 -18.06
CA LYS A 602 28.91 18.63 -18.79
C LYS A 602 27.84 18.03 -19.69
N LEU A 603 26.62 17.85 -19.18
CA LEU A 603 25.51 17.34 -19.98
C LEU A 603 25.17 18.26 -21.16
N MET A 604 25.22 19.58 -20.98
CA MET A 604 25.05 20.56 -22.05
C MET A 604 26.20 20.46 -23.08
N ALA A 605 27.44 20.32 -22.61
CA ALA A 605 28.61 20.23 -23.48
C ALA A 605 28.64 18.92 -24.29
N GLU A 606 28.23 17.80 -23.68
CA GLU A 606 28.07 16.50 -24.37
C GLU A 606 27.04 16.57 -25.51
N LYS A 607 26.01 17.42 -25.35
CA LYS A 607 24.99 17.68 -26.38
C LYS A 607 25.40 18.79 -27.37
N GLY A 608 26.60 19.35 -27.27
CA GLY A 608 27.06 20.45 -28.12
C GLY A 608 26.35 21.79 -27.86
N LEU A 609 25.65 21.95 -26.73
CA LEU A 609 24.91 23.17 -26.38
C LEU A 609 25.81 24.25 -25.74
N THR A 610 27.00 23.86 -25.27
CA THR A 610 28.03 24.75 -24.75
C THR A 610 29.41 24.13 -24.96
N ALA A 611 30.48 24.93 -24.86
CA ALA A 611 31.84 24.40 -24.89
C ALA A 611 32.15 23.63 -23.61
N ARG A 612 33.03 22.61 -23.71
CA ARG A 612 33.59 21.98 -22.50
C ARG A 612 34.41 23.00 -21.74
N ASP A 613 34.19 23.05 -20.43
CA ASP A 613 34.79 24.04 -19.55
C ASP A 613 35.35 23.35 -18.29
N THR A 614 36.53 23.79 -17.85
CA THR A 614 37.18 23.37 -16.60
C THR A 614 36.90 24.31 -15.44
N SER A 615 36.36 25.50 -15.70
CA SER A 615 36.02 26.54 -14.71
C SER A 615 34.59 26.42 -14.14
N ALA A 616 34.06 25.20 -14.13
CA ALA A 616 32.73 24.86 -13.63
C ALA A 616 31.60 25.67 -14.28
N TYR A 617 31.69 25.92 -15.59
CA TYR A 617 30.62 26.47 -16.43
C TYR A 617 30.11 27.83 -15.94
N GLY A 618 31.04 28.71 -15.55
CA GLY A 618 30.74 30.07 -15.11
C GLY A 618 30.30 30.20 -13.66
N PHE A 619 30.39 29.14 -12.85
CA PHE A 619 30.04 29.15 -11.41
C PHE A 619 30.64 30.35 -10.65
N TYR A 620 31.94 30.61 -10.84
CA TYR A 620 32.65 31.67 -10.12
C TYR A 620 32.27 33.09 -10.54
N ASN A 621 31.65 33.24 -11.72
CA ASN A 621 31.26 34.53 -12.30
C ASN A 621 29.85 34.95 -11.91
N VAL A 622 29.05 34.04 -11.33
CA VAL A 622 27.70 34.37 -10.87
C VAL A 622 27.81 35.30 -9.65
N ARG A 623 27.13 36.44 -9.72
CA ARG A 623 27.05 37.43 -8.64
C ARG A 623 25.62 37.92 -8.47
N LEU A 624 25.11 37.83 -7.25
CA LEU A 624 23.80 38.40 -6.90
C LEU A 624 23.84 39.92 -7.03
N LYS A 625 22.73 40.50 -7.49
CA LYS A 625 22.48 41.94 -7.51
C LYS A 625 22.75 42.56 -6.13
N GLU A 626 23.48 43.68 -6.13
CA GLU A 626 23.99 44.32 -4.92
C GLU A 626 22.91 44.63 -3.88
N SER A 627 21.77 45.15 -4.34
CA SER A 627 20.60 45.48 -3.49
C SER A 627 19.98 44.30 -2.73
N LEU A 628 20.31 43.05 -3.10
CA LEU A 628 19.80 41.85 -2.43
C LEU A 628 20.80 41.23 -1.45
N ARG A 629 22.07 41.65 -1.47
CA ARG A 629 23.14 41.07 -0.63
C ARG A 629 22.91 41.36 0.85
N GLU A 630 22.39 42.54 1.18
CA GLU A 630 22.07 42.97 2.54
C GLU A 630 20.94 42.14 3.19
N LYS A 631 20.12 41.45 2.37
CA LYS A 631 19.00 40.62 2.85
C LYS A 631 19.43 39.18 3.17
N ILE A 632 20.69 38.82 2.94
CA ILE A 632 21.22 37.49 3.24
C ILE A 632 21.74 37.48 4.67
N ALA A 633 21.13 36.65 5.53
CA ALA A 633 21.57 36.50 6.92
C ALA A 633 23.06 36.07 6.97
N PRO A 634 23.86 36.66 7.88
CA PRO A 634 25.25 36.26 8.05
C PRO A 634 25.34 34.78 8.47
N ILE A 635 26.46 34.14 8.11
CA ILE A 635 26.72 32.74 8.43
C ILE A 635 26.85 32.63 9.95
N ASP A 636 25.86 32.00 10.59
CA ASP A 636 25.92 31.69 12.02
C ASP A 636 27.01 30.64 12.25
N THR A 637 28.16 31.06 12.79
CA THR A 637 29.28 30.19 13.18
C THR A 637 29.10 29.60 14.59
N ALA A 638 27.97 29.81 15.25
CA ALA A 638 27.72 29.20 16.55
C ALA A 638 27.46 27.69 16.41
N LYS A 639 28.31 26.88 17.07
CA LYS A 639 28.01 25.47 17.35
C LYS A 639 26.66 25.40 18.05
N ALA A 640 25.72 24.65 17.49
CA ALA A 640 24.42 24.40 18.10
C ALA A 640 24.60 23.71 19.46
N ASP A 641 24.37 24.48 20.53
CA ASP A 641 24.26 23.96 21.88
C ASP A 641 22.91 23.24 22.01
N SER A 642 22.95 22.01 22.51
CA SER A 642 21.81 21.12 22.57
C SER A 642 20.96 21.45 23.79
N LEU A 643 20.04 22.41 23.71
CA LEU A 643 18.91 22.56 24.65
C LEU A 643 17.95 23.69 24.25
N MET A 644 16.91 23.37 23.46
CA MET A 644 15.62 24.08 23.50
C MET A 644 14.51 23.12 23.04
N LYS A 645 13.78 22.56 24.00
CA LYS A 645 12.54 21.80 23.80
C LYS A 645 11.46 22.39 24.70
N GLN A 646 10.62 23.24 24.13
CA GLN A 646 9.28 23.65 24.56
C GLN A 646 8.80 24.59 23.43
N GLY A 647 7.64 24.47 22.79
CA GLY A 647 6.38 23.84 23.10
C GLY A 647 5.34 24.80 22.51
N GLY A 648 4.76 24.46 21.35
CA GLY A 648 3.78 25.31 20.67
C GLY A 648 3.50 24.82 19.25
N ASN A 649 2.23 24.70 18.89
CA ASN A 649 1.78 24.40 17.53
C ASN A 649 2.23 25.51 16.58
N ASP A 650 3.19 25.23 15.72
CA ASP A 650 3.47 26.00 14.52
C ASP A 650 4.00 25.05 13.44
N ASP A 651 3.35 25.07 12.27
CA ASP A 651 3.75 24.36 11.06
C ASP A 651 5.01 25.01 10.49
N ASN A 652 6.16 24.68 11.08
CA ASN A 652 7.47 25.06 10.57
C ASN A 652 7.82 24.22 9.34
N GLU A 653 7.81 24.86 8.17
CA GLU A 653 8.53 24.44 6.97
C GLU A 653 10.04 24.46 7.29
N THR A 654 10.53 23.39 7.92
CA THR A 654 11.94 23.13 8.12
C THR A 654 12.60 22.63 6.84
N LEU A 655 13.81 23.15 6.57
CA LEU A 655 14.78 22.68 5.58
C LEU A 655 14.93 21.14 5.63
N PRO A 656 15.36 20.45 4.56
CA PRO A 656 15.83 19.08 4.68
C PRO A 656 17.17 19.08 5.44
N VAL A 657 17.11 19.16 6.76
CA VAL A 657 18.15 18.65 7.64
C VAL A 657 18.17 17.13 7.43
N ILE A 658 19.37 16.54 7.35
CA ILE A 658 19.54 15.09 7.45
C ILE A 658 19.14 14.70 8.88
N GLU A 659 17.83 14.51 9.10
CA GLU A 659 17.31 13.90 10.32
C GLU A 659 17.46 12.38 10.23
N GLU A 660 18.02 11.79 11.29
CA GLU A 660 17.97 10.34 11.51
C GLU A 660 16.52 9.83 11.52
N PRO A 661 16.27 8.60 11.03
CA PRO A 661 14.96 8.19 10.55
C PRO A 661 13.96 7.92 11.69
N VAL A 662 12.96 8.80 11.84
CA VAL A 662 11.68 8.40 12.46
C VAL A 662 10.78 7.80 11.38
N LYS A 663 10.68 6.46 11.35
CA LYS A 663 9.79 5.70 10.45
C LYS A 663 8.32 6.04 10.73
N LYS A 664 7.65 6.78 9.84
CA LYS A 664 6.19 6.86 9.81
C LYS A 664 5.62 5.73 8.94
N PRO A 665 4.61 4.95 9.40
CA PRO A 665 4.10 3.80 8.66
C PRO A 665 3.24 4.22 7.46
N ASN A 666 3.40 3.53 6.33
CA ASN A 666 2.64 3.75 5.10
C ASN A 666 1.21 3.17 5.21
N PHE A 667 0.31 3.60 4.31
CA PHE A 667 -1.11 3.22 4.20
C PHE A 667 -1.37 1.72 4.38
N PHE A 668 -0.63 0.84 3.69
CA PHE A 668 -0.78 -0.61 3.81
C PHE A 668 -0.31 -1.17 5.18
N GLN A 669 0.67 -0.54 5.83
CA GLN A 669 1.12 -0.91 7.18
C GLN A 669 0.11 -0.49 8.25
N ARG A 670 -0.70 0.54 7.98
CA ARG A 670 -1.84 0.93 8.82
C ARG A 670 -3.03 -0.02 8.61
N LEU A 671 -3.25 -0.50 7.38
CA LEU A 671 -4.35 -1.40 7.03
C LEU A 671 -4.17 -2.84 7.53
N PHE A 672 -2.94 -3.38 7.47
CA PHE A 672 -2.62 -4.75 7.86
C PHE A 672 -1.55 -4.73 8.94
N GLY A 673 -1.97 -4.61 10.20
CA GLY A 673 -1.06 -4.48 11.34
C GLY A 673 0.00 -5.58 11.41
N LYS A 674 1.21 -5.26 10.95
CA LYS A 674 2.46 -5.92 11.36
C LYS A 674 3.54 -4.86 11.50
N LYS A 675 3.90 -4.56 12.75
CA LYS A 675 5.19 -3.93 13.07
C LYS A 675 6.30 -4.88 12.60
N ASP A 676 7.34 -4.34 11.96
CA ASP A 676 8.53 -5.08 11.53
C ASP A 676 9.27 -5.67 12.76
N SER A 677 8.86 -6.85 13.22
CA SER A 677 9.48 -7.59 14.33
C SER A 677 10.72 -8.40 13.90
N VAL A 678 11.28 -8.12 12.72
CA VAL A 678 12.43 -8.85 12.14
C VAL A 678 13.72 -8.04 12.20
N GLU A 679 13.66 -6.71 12.05
CA GLU A 679 14.84 -5.83 12.17
C GLU A 679 15.29 -5.66 13.63
N GLN A 680 14.35 -5.46 14.57
CA GLN A 680 14.69 -5.36 16.00
C GLN A 680 15.29 -6.66 16.58
N LYS A 681 14.88 -7.82 16.06
CA LYS A 681 15.47 -9.11 16.45
C LYS A 681 16.88 -9.31 15.88
N LYS A 682 17.20 -8.77 14.70
CA LYS A 682 18.56 -8.84 14.15
C LYS A 682 19.53 -7.95 14.93
N GLU A 683 19.17 -6.69 15.18
CA GLU A 683 20.01 -5.77 15.97
C GLU A 683 20.19 -6.22 17.43
N GLN A 684 19.15 -6.79 18.06
CA GLN A 684 19.28 -7.33 19.42
C GLN A 684 20.15 -8.59 19.46
N VAL A 685 20.02 -9.51 18.49
CA VAL A 685 20.85 -10.73 18.44
C VAL A 685 22.32 -10.41 18.13
N GLU A 686 22.57 -9.39 17.30
CA GLU A 686 23.93 -8.97 16.95
C GLU A 686 24.62 -8.26 18.13
N LYS A 687 23.92 -7.35 18.82
CA LYS A 687 24.40 -6.72 20.06
C LYS A 687 24.60 -7.73 21.19
N GLN A 688 23.76 -8.76 21.28
CA GLN A 688 23.91 -9.81 22.30
C GLN A 688 25.10 -10.72 22.00
N LYS A 689 25.33 -11.09 20.73
CA LYS A 689 26.53 -11.82 20.29
C LYS A 689 27.83 -11.04 20.54
N GLU A 690 27.83 -9.75 20.25
CA GLU A 690 29.00 -8.88 20.44
C GLU A 690 29.33 -8.71 21.94
N LYS A 691 28.30 -8.63 22.80
CA LYS A 691 28.46 -8.56 24.25
C LYS A 691 29.01 -9.87 24.84
N THR A 692 28.50 -11.02 24.39
CA THR A 692 29.01 -12.34 24.82
C THR A 692 30.44 -12.62 24.32
N ALA A 693 30.82 -12.12 23.13
CA ALA A 693 32.18 -12.25 22.62
C ALA A 693 33.19 -11.41 23.43
N LYS A 694 32.82 -10.18 23.81
CA LYS A 694 33.65 -9.31 24.66
C LYS A 694 33.84 -9.87 26.07
N GLU A 695 32.80 -10.49 26.65
CA GLU A 695 32.90 -11.16 27.95
C GLU A 695 33.84 -12.37 27.91
N LYS A 696 33.72 -13.24 26.89
CA LYS A 696 34.63 -14.39 26.71
C LYS A 696 36.09 -13.98 26.47
N LEU A 697 36.33 -12.92 25.70
CA LEU A 697 37.68 -12.39 25.50
C LEU A 697 38.29 -11.90 26.83
N LYS A 698 37.48 -11.23 27.66
CA LYS A 698 37.93 -10.74 28.96
C LYS A 698 38.34 -11.89 29.89
N GLU A 699 37.54 -12.95 29.96
CA GLU A 699 37.87 -14.16 30.72
C GLU A 699 39.15 -14.84 30.23
N GLN A 700 39.36 -14.93 28.91
CA GLN A 700 40.57 -15.52 28.33
C GLN A 700 41.83 -14.71 28.64
N ILE A 701 41.75 -13.38 28.57
CA ILE A 701 42.87 -12.50 28.94
C ILE A 701 43.17 -12.62 30.44
N GLU A 702 42.15 -12.70 31.28
CA GLU A 702 42.32 -12.83 32.73
C GLU A 702 42.94 -14.18 33.12
N ALA A 703 42.52 -15.28 32.48
CA ALA A 703 43.14 -16.59 32.65
C ALA A 703 44.60 -16.62 32.17
N LEU A 704 44.91 -15.98 31.03
CA LEU A 704 46.27 -15.85 30.51
C LEU A 704 47.18 -15.11 31.48
N LYS A 705 46.72 -13.98 32.03
CA LYS A 705 47.47 -13.20 33.03
C LYS A 705 47.76 -14.02 34.27
N GLN A 706 46.79 -14.81 34.71
CA GLN A 706 46.96 -15.66 35.88
C GLN A 706 47.97 -16.80 35.64
N ASP A 707 47.96 -17.43 34.46
CA ASP A 707 48.97 -18.44 34.08
C ASP A 707 50.38 -17.85 34.04
N TYR A 708 50.57 -16.69 33.41
CA TYR A 708 51.88 -16.04 33.33
C TYR A 708 52.37 -15.53 34.68
N LYS A 709 51.47 -15.05 35.54
CA LYS A 709 51.79 -14.72 36.94
C LYS A 709 52.31 -15.94 37.69
N ASN A 710 51.63 -17.08 37.59
CA ASN A 710 52.08 -18.33 38.22
C ASN A 710 53.45 -18.79 37.70
N ARG A 711 53.71 -18.64 36.40
CA ARG A 711 55.02 -18.97 35.80
C ARG A 711 56.14 -18.05 36.29
N ILE A 712 55.85 -16.77 36.48
CA ILE A 712 56.79 -15.77 36.99
C ILE A 712 57.13 -16.01 38.47
N ASP A 713 56.13 -16.44 39.24
CA ASP A 713 56.29 -16.71 40.67
C ASP A 713 57.03 -18.04 40.91
N ASN A 714 56.85 -19.02 40.02
CA ASN A 714 57.49 -20.34 40.09
C ASN A 714 58.78 -20.49 39.24
N ILE A 715 59.47 -19.38 38.93
CA ILE A 715 60.76 -19.46 38.22
C ILE A 715 61.76 -20.20 39.09
N ASP A 716 62.30 -21.30 38.58
CA ASP A 716 63.37 -22.04 39.24
C ASP A 716 64.61 -21.16 39.40
N THR A 717 65.00 -20.96 40.66
CA THR A 717 66.09 -20.09 41.11
C THR A 717 67.37 -20.86 41.43
N ALA A 718 67.35 -22.20 41.38
CA ALA A 718 68.53 -23.01 41.65
C ALA A 718 69.61 -22.79 40.58
N GLY A 719 70.82 -22.39 41.00
CA GLY A 719 71.98 -22.20 40.12
C GLY A 719 71.96 -20.96 39.22
N LYS A 720 70.99 -20.04 39.35
CA LYS A 720 70.88 -18.83 38.51
C LYS A 720 71.29 -17.56 39.26
N THR A 721 71.93 -16.61 38.57
CA THR A 721 72.23 -15.31 39.19
C THR A 721 70.99 -14.41 39.24
N ARG A 722 71.00 -13.40 40.11
CA ARG A 722 69.89 -12.40 40.19
C ARG A 722 69.62 -11.70 38.85
N LYS A 723 70.65 -11.56 38.00
CA LYS A 723 70.54 -10.96 36.67
C LYS A 723 69.75 -11.88 35.74
N ASP A 724 70.01 -13.18 35.78
CA ASP A 724 69.35 -14.19 34.95
C ASP A 724 67.86 -14.33 35.30
N ILE A 725 67.53 -14.36 36.60
CA ILE A 725 66.13 -14.40 37.07
C ILE A 725 65.37 -13.15 36.62
N ARG A 726 66.01 -11.97 36.69
CA ARG A 726 65.37 -10.70 36.26
C ARG A 726 65.16 -10.65 34.75
N GLN A 727 66.07 -11.23 33.97
CA GLN A 727 65.95 -11.32 32.52
C GLN A 727 64.83 -12.29 32.11
N GLU A 728 64.70 -13.41 32.81
CA GLU A 728 63.62 -14.38 32.57
C GLU A 728 62.24 -13.84 32.94
N LYS A 729 62.13 -13.12 34.06
CA LYS A 729 60.88 -12.39 34.41
C LYS A 729 60.48 -11.36 33.35
N ARG A 730 61.46 -10.66 32.76
CA ARG A 730 61.20 -9.70 31.67
C ARG A 730 60.76 -10.40 30.39
N ARG A 731 61.34 -11.56 30.08
CA ARG A 731 60.96 -12.37 28.92
C ARG A 731 59.50 -12.85 29.03
N LEU A 732 59.14 -13.42 30.18
CA LEU A 732 57.77 -13.91 30.42
C LEU A 732 56.72 -12.77 30.39
N LYS A 733 57.04 -11.59 30.94
CA LYS A 733 56.15 -10.42 30.84
C LYS A 733 55.97 -9.91 29.41
N LYS A 734 57.01 -10.03 28.58
CA LYS A 734 56.91 -9.67 27.16
C LYS A 734 56.04 -10.66 26.40
N GLU A 735 56.23 -11.95 26.62
CA GLU A 735 55.39 -13.01 26.03
C GLU A 735 53.91 -12.91 26.46
N GLU A 736 53.65 -12.53 27.71
CA GLU A 736 52.28 -12.24 28.20
C GLU A 736 51.63 -11.11 27.39
N SER A 737 52.34 -10.00 27.20
CA SER A 737 51.85 -8.84 26.45
C SER A 737 51.58 -9.18 24.99
N ASP A 738 52.51 -9.90 24.33
CA ASP A 738 52.37 -10.26 22.92
C ASP A 738 51.16 -11.19 22.70
N LYS A 739 50.90 -12.12 23.62
CA LYS A 739 49.72 -13.01 23.58
C LYS A 739 48.41 -12.30 23.91
N GLU A 740 48.42 -11.32 24.80
CA GLU A 740 47.25 -10.49 25.08
C GLU A 740 46.84 -9.69 23.82
N ASP A 741 47.81 -9.14 23.10
CA ASP A 741 47.55 -8.39 21.87
C ASP A 741 47.06 -9.31 20.73
N GLU A 742 47.57 -10.54 20.63
CA GLU A 742 47.08 -11.55 19.68
C GLU A 742 45.62 -11.95 19.95
N LEU A 743 45.24 -12.11 21.23
CA LEU A 743 43.86 -12.40 21.62
C LEU A 743 42.92 -11.24 21.28
N LYS A 744 43.34 -9.99 21.52
CA LYS A 744 42.57 -8.79 21.16
C LYS A 744 42.41 -8.65 19.65
N ALA A 745 43.44 -8.98 18.87
CA ALA A 745 43.38 -8.95 17.42
C ALA A 745 42.41 -10.00 16.84
N LYS A 746 42.41 -11.23 17.39
CA LYS A 746 41.47 -12.30 16.97
C LYS A 746 40.00 -11.98 17.25
N ALA A 747 39.70 -11.10 18.21
CA ALA A 747 38.34 -10.72 18.56
C ALA A 747 37.80 -9.51 17.76
N ASN A 748 38.65 -8.82 16.99
CA ASN A 748 38.30 -7.70 16.13
C ASN A 748 38.22 -8.08 14.63
N LEU A 749 38.30 -9.39 14.31
CA LEU A 749 37.97 -10.00 13.01
C LEU A 749 36.56 -10.59 13.08
#